data_AF-A0A2P5KXG3-F1
#
_entry.id   AF-A0A2P5KXG3-F1
#
_cell.length_a   1.000
_cell.length_b   1.000
_cell.length_c   1.000
_cell.angle_alpha   90.00
_cell.angle_beta   90.00
_cell.angle_gamma   90.00
#
_symmetry.space_group_name_H-M   'P 1'
#
loop_
_entity.id
_entity.type
_entity.pdbx_description
1 polymer ?
#
loop_
_entity_poly.entity_id
_entity_poly.type
_entity_poly.pdbx_seq_one_letter_code
_entity_poly.pdbx_strand_id
1 'polypeptide(L)'
;MSEKSDETSSAGKQLLVDGGFESAAVAAGTWNSFSAVGGWKSDTGIEVWGKGFYGIKTTDGDKFAELDFDGRKSNIYQDVKTDAGVEYAFSFDFAKRPDSKAGSDTVEIFWNGEKVGTVDPTKTAWSNAEFKVIGTGGNDRIEFRESAQDNDTYGGLIDNASLKSTGRVESETAAKVAAEKAAADKAAADKAAADKAAADKAAADKVAADKVAADKAAADKVAADKAAADKAAADKAAADKAAADKAAADKVAADHDDTFIGTGIKDTFQGDEHANLIFGEGGRDKLNGGAGNDRIHGGGGDDTLAGEAGDDIVFGSASVGGTVDLNKLVIHEDVTGKVTFLGETAGYKNTLGFYKIASDGSVYDVEVLFANASAKGSGGNLVAGSSSVDVDLKGGDRVGFFVVPNGFSQKGVDTLLADTKGSFKFVGADGKAGNVTAGGELKLVHVSDKGVSTVITSQYGNSIFHSFGGAEAGLNGDTFKHATGEVKVIDGSVEIGFEDLWNGGDKDYDDSIFRFDIGQTNAALLAKEATKPATATDNDTITGGLGNDKLFGLAGDDVVSGGQGDDQVWGNSGNDVLRGGAGDDKVSGGVGNDSIFGGDGDDVLSGESGDDDIRGGAGKDILSGNSGNDTLSGGAGDDEVGGGSGDDTLNDGLGNDNYDGGSGFDTLDFSNAKAGITIDVSKSSATGQGNDTFKSVESVVGSAFADTYKGSKNNDVFVGGDGDDVIRGLGGADTLTGGAGKDTFVWLAKDLGTGVDHITDFSKDDRLDLSALLKGLSPRDTVKFVDNDKGTTVSVRQGDVFVDVVTLDGVQSNDLLANGLILS
;
A
#
# COMPACT_ATOMS: atom_id res chain seq x y z
N MET A 1 1.51 -16.93 -78.01
CA MET A 1 2.06 -18.22 -78.48
C MET A 1 2.55 -18.95 -77.24
N SER A 2 2.00 -20.13 -76.96
CA SER A 2 2.39 -20.95 -75.83
C SER A 2 3.74 -21.62 -76.11
N GLU A 3 4.77 -21.24 -75.38
CA GLU A 3 5.93 -22.12 -75.21
C GLU A 3 5.58 -23.13 -74.11
N LYS A 4 5.13 -24.31 -74.53
CA LYS A 4 5.25 -25.53 -73.73
C LYS A 4 6.74 -25.82 -73.63
N SER A 5 7.35 -25.53 -72.49
CA SER A 5 8.61 -26.17 -72.10
C SER A 5 8.32 -27.63 -71.77
N ASP A 6 9.09 -28.52 -72.37
CA ASP A 6 9.05 -29.96 -72.17
C ASP A 6 9.12 -30.33 -70.68
N GLU A 7 8.00 -30.74 -70.08
CA GLU A 7 7.99 -31.55 -68.86
C GLU A 7 8.26 -33.01 -69.26
N THR A 8 9.51 -33.42 -69.13
CA THR A 8 9.87 -34.83 -69.05
C THR A 8 9.13 -35.44 -67.87
N SER A 9 8.20 -36.36 -68.13
CA SER A 9 7.48 -37.10 -67.08
C SER A 9 8.48 -37.77 -66.13
N SER A 10 8.47 -37.40 -64.85
CA SER A 10 9.32 -37.95 -63.79
C SER A 10 8.93 -39.37 -63.34
N ALA A 11 8.02 -40.02 -64.07
CA ALA A 11 7.50 -41.34 -63.75
C ALA A 11 8.67 -42.35 -63.58
N GLY A 12 8.77 -42.93 -62.38
CA GLY A 12 9.77 -43.94 -62.05
C GLY A 12 11.11 -43.43 -61.50
N LYS A 13 11.34 -42.12 -61.32
CA LYS A 13 12.57 -41.62 -60.66
C LYS A 13 12.57 -41.99 -59.17
N GLN A 14 13.60 -42.72 -58.73
CA GLN A 14 13.85 -43.02 -57.31
C GLN A 14 14.30 -41.74 -56.59
N LEU A 15 13.59 -41.39 -55.52
CA LEU A 15 13.88 -40.19 -54.72
C LEU A 15 14.65 -40.49 -53.42
N LEU A 16 14.55 -41.71 -52.90
CA LEU A 16 15.32 -42.10 -51.73
C LEU A 16 16.78 -42.35 -52.10
N VAL A 17 17.67 -41.77 -51.30
CA VAL A 17 19.09 -42.11 -51.29
C VAL A 17 19.28 -43.30 -50.36
N ASP A 18 20.05 -44.28 -50.84
CA ASP A 18 20.49 -45.47 -50.09
C ASP A 18 19.36 -46.26 -49.41
N GLY A 19 18.31 -46.59 -50.18
CA GLY A 19 17.18 -47.37 -49.67
C GLY A 19 17.51 -48.79 -49.19
N GLY A 20 18.64 -49.36 -49.64
CA GLY A 20 19.19 -50.63 -49.17
C GLY A 20 20.26 -50.48 -48.08
N PHE A 21 20.51 -49.27 -47.59
CA PHE A 21 21.47 -48.99 -46.49
C PHE A 21 22.92 -49.40 -46.76
N GLU A 22 23.31 -49.48 -48.03
CA GLU A 22 24.60 -50.00 -48.49
C GLU A 22 25.78 -49.07 -48.21
N SER A 23 25.52 -47.79 -47.96
CA SER A 23 26.57 -46.83 -47.61
C SER A 23 27.19 -47.09 -46.23
N ALA A 24 26.53 -47.88 -45.37
CA ALA A 24 27.05 -48.23 -44.06
C ALA A 24 28.27 -49.15 -44.16
N ALA A 25 29.35 -48.83 -43.45
CA ALA A 25 30.58 -49.62 -43.47
C ALA A 25 30.50 -50.88 -42.58
N VAL A 26 29.60 -51.81 -42.92
CA VAL A 26 29.36 -53.07 -42.19
C VAL A 26 29.78 -54.27 -43.03
N ALA A 27 30.54 -55.19 -42.42
CA ALA A 27 30.99 -56.42 -43.06
C ALA A 27 29.93 -57.53 -42.95
N ALA A 28 29.97 -58.51 -43.85
CA ALA A 28 29.08 -59.67 -43.80
C ALA A 28 29.19 -60.40 -42.44
N GLY A 29 28.04 -60.77 -41.87
CA GLY A 29 27.97 -61.45 -40.58
C GLY A 29 28.31 -60.58 -39.36
N THR A 30 28.32 -59.25 -39.51
CA THR A 30 28.51 -58.29 -38.41
C THR A 30 27.40 -57.23 -38.41
N TRP A 31 27.32 -56.43 -37.35
CA TRP A 31 26.41 -55.29 -37.20
C TRP A 31 27.17 -54.11 -36.60
N ASN A 32 26.71 -52.88 -36.87
CA ASN A 32 27.19 -51.65 -36.23
C ASN A 32 26.04 -50.63 -36.14
N SER A 33 26.11 -49.74 -35.16
CA SER A 33 25.19 -48.60 -35.02
C SER A 33 25.84 -47.30 -35.53
N PHE A 34 25.08 -46.49 -36.26
CA PHE A 34 25.54 -45.25 -36.89
C PHE A 34 24.58 -44.11 -36.57
N SER A 35 25.08 -42.91 -36.34
CA SER A 35 24.24 -41.72 -36.19
C SER A 35 23.69 -41.20 -37.52
N ALA A 36 24.22 -41.65 -38.66
CA ALA A 36 23.71 -41.35 -40.00
C ALA A 36 24.14 -42.42 -41.01
N VAL A 37 23.19 -42.86 -41.85
CA VAL A 37 23.41 -43.66 -43.07
C VAL A 37 23.13 -42.75 -44.26
N GLY A 38 23.72 -42.98 -45.43
CA GLY A 38 23.61 -42.09 -46.59
C GLY A 38 22.15 -41.68 -46.89
N GLY A 39 21.82 -40.40 -46.72
CA GLY A 39 20.45 -39.89 -46.93
C GLY A 39 19.47 -40.13 -45.77
N TRP A 40 19.79 -40.99 -44.81
CA TRP A 40 18.92 -41.31 -43.66
C TRP A 40 19.41 -40.64 -42.37
N LYS A 41 18.47 -40.07 -41.64
CA LYS A 41 18.66 -39.48 -40.31
C LYS A 41 17.87 -40.28 -39.28
N SER A 42 18.23 -40.12 -38.01
CA SER A 42 17.54 -40.74 -36.87
C SER A 42 17.72 -39.86 -35.64
N ASP A 43 16.75 -39.86 -34.73
CA ASP A 43 16.86 -39.14 -33.46
C ASP A 43 17.68 -39.94 -32.43
N THR A 44 17.78 -41.27 -32.59
CA THR A 44 18.46 -42.19 -31.66
C THR A 44 19.67 -42.88 -32.28
N GLY A 45 19.67 -43.08 -33.59
CA GLY A 45 20.70 -43.77 -34.36
C GLY A 45 20.12 -44.92 -35.19
N ILE A 46 20.86 -45.34 -36.21
CA ILE A 46 20.49 -46.37 -37.19
C ILE A 46 21.38 -47.59 -36.98
N GLU A 47 20.79 -48.73 -36.67
CA GLU A 47 21.51 -50.00 -36.61
C GLU A 47 21.48 -50.69 -37.97
N VAL A 48 22.66 -51.02 -38.51
CA VAL A 48 22.79 -51.65 -39.85
C VAL A 48 23.52 -52.97 -39.74
N TRP A 49 22.93 -53.99 -40.35
CA TRP A 49 23.40 -55.37 -40.30
C TRP A 49 23.93 -55.81 -41.66
N GLY A 50 25.04 -56.53 -41.68
CA GLY A 50 25.61 -57.10 -42.89
C GLY A 50 24.99 -58.47 -43.24
N LYS A 51 24.96 -58.80 -44.52
CA LYS A 51 24.42 -60.06 -45.04
C LYS A 51 24.91 -61.28 -44.27
N GLY A 52 24.02 -62.25 -44.09
CA GLY A 52 24.32 -63.50 -43.39
C GLY A 52 24.40 -63.37 -41.86
N PHE A 53 24.27 -62.17 -41.29
CA PHE A 53 24.07 -62.00 -39.86
C PHE A 53 22.73 -62.67 -39.45
N TYR A 54 22.77 -63.52 -38.41
CA TYR A 54 21.71 -64.47 -38.05
C TYR A 54 21.18 -65.37 -39.20
N GLY A 55 21.95 -65.56 -40.26
CA GLY A 55 21.55 -66.37 -41.42
C GLY A 55 20.53 -65.70 -42.34
N ILE A 56 20.27 -64.40 -42.17
CA ILE A 56 19.33 -63.62 -42.98
C ILE A 56 19.96 -63.34 -44.36
N LYS A 57 19.17 -63.52 -45.42
CA LYS A 57 19.50 -63.08 -46.78
C LYS A 57 18.89 -61.71 -47.00
N THR A 58 19.67 -60.75 -47.48
CA THR A 58 19.21 -59.41 -47.85
C THR A 58 18.28 -59.45 -49.06
N THR A 59 17.46 -58.42 -49.21
CA THR A 59 16.55 -58.22 -50.35
C THR A 59 17.12 -57.26 -51.38
N ASP A 60 17.93 -56.30 -50.95
CA ASP A 60 18.80 -55.49 -51.79
C ASP A 60 20.24 -55.53 -51.24
N GLY A 61 21.23 -55.51 -52.14
CA GLY A 61 22.65 -55.48 -51.77
C GLY A 61 23.11 -56.49 -50.71
N ASP A 62 23.94 -56.01 -49.78
CA ASP A 62 24.63 -56.75 -48.73
C ASP A 62 24.27 -56.27 -47.31
N LYS A 63 23.36 -55.29 -47.13
CA LYS A 63 23.01 -54.68 -45.83
C LYS A 63 21.50 -54.49 -45.68
N PHE A 64 21.07 -54.20 -44.45
CA PHE A 64 19.71 -53.86 -44.10
C PHE A 64 19.69 -53.17 -42.72
N ALA A 65 18.65 -52.40 -42.43
CA ALA A 65 18.50 -51.69 -41.17
C ALA A 65 17.60 -52.46 -40.19
N GLU A 66 17.84 -52.27 -38.90
CA GLU A 66 16.91 -52.61 -37.82
C GLU A 66 16.39 -51.32 -37.18
N LEU A 67 15.07 -51.24 -36.97
CA LEU A 67 14.45 -50.18 -36.18
C LEU A 67 14.47 -50.50 -34.69
N ASP A 68 15.68 -50.60 -34.15
CA ASP A 68 15.97 -50.61 -32.73
C ASP A 68 17.32 -49.95 -32.54
N PHE A 69 17.49 -49.22 -31.45
CA PHE A 69 18.79 -48.68 -31.06
C PHE A 69 19.02 -48.95 -29.58
N ASP A 70 19.85 -49.95 -29.28
CA ASP A 70 20.18 -50.39 -27.92
C ASP A 70 18.92 -50.73 -27.06
N GLY A 71 17.87 -51.29 -27.66
CA GLY A 71 16.64 -51.65 -26.97
C GLY A 71 15.72 -50.47 -26.66
N ARG A 72 15.79 -49.40 -27.46
CA ARG A 72 15.00 -48.19 -27.33
C ARG A 72 14.30 -47.87 -28.64
N LYS A 73 13.10 -47.31 -28.49
CA LYS A 73 12.29 -46.78 -29.59
C LYS A 73 13.14 -45.98 -30.58
N SER A 74 13.17 -46.46 -31.81
CA SER A 74 13.94 -45.82 -32.89
C SER A 74 13.05 -45.28 -34.00
N ASN A 75 13.55 -44.26 -34.69
CA ASN A 75 13.01 -43.75 -35.92
C ASN A 75 14.11 -43.55 -36.95
N ILE A 76 13.79 -43.75 -38.22
CA ILE A 76 14.68 -43.35 -39.32
C ILE A 76 13.86 -42.61 -40.37
N TYR A 77 14.41 -41.51 -40.87
CA TYR A 77 13.70 -40.64 -41.80
C TYR A 77 14.61 -40.03 -42.85
N GLN A 78 14.01 -39.66 -43.98
CA GLN A 78 14.67 -38.98 -45.08
C GLN A 78 13.76 -37.86 -45.62
N ASP A 79 14.35 -36.67 -45.76
CA ASP A 79 13.69 -35.52 -46.38
C ASP A 79 13.94 -35.61 -47.91
N VAL A 80 12.88 -35.63 -48.71
CA VAL A 80 12.90 -35.74 -50.18
C VAL A 80 12.21 -34.55 -50.81
N LYS A 81 12.64 -34.16 -52.01
CA LYS A 81 11.95 -33.13 -52.79
C LYS A 81 10.88 -33.77 -53.67
N THR A 82 9.62 -33.35 -53.51
CA THR A 82 8.53 -33.82 -54.36
C THR A 82 7.81 -32.67 -55.06
N ASP A 83 7.17 -33.02 -56.16
CA ASP A 83 6.27 -32.14 -56.90
C ASP A 83 4.86 -32.12 -56.28
N ALA A 84 4.22 -30.94 -56.25
CA ALA A 84 2.92 -30.75 -55.61
C ALA A 84 1.82 -31.58 -56.29
N GLY A 85 1.07 -32.34 -55.50
CA GLY A 85 -0.09 -33.11 -55.96
C GLY A 85 0.24 -34.35 -56.81
N VAL A 86 1.52 -34.68 -56.96
CA VAL A 86 1.97 -35.91 -57.62
C VAL A 86 1.89 -37.07 -56.63
N GLU A 87 1.32 -38.20 -57.07
CA GLU A 87 1.29 -39.45 -56.31
C GLU A 87 2.64 -40.19 -56.44
N TYR A 88 3.20 -40.57 -55.30
CA TYR A 88 4.41 -41.38 -55.19
C TYR A 88 4.07 -42.74 -54.58
N ALA A 89 4.63 -43.80 -55.14
CA ALA A 89 4.62 -45.13 -54.56
C ALA A 89 5.86 -45.29 -53.67
N PHE A 90 5.62 -45.43 -52.38
CA PHE A 90 6.63 -45.76 -51.38
C PHE A 90 6.59 -47.27 -51.10
N SER A 91 7.69 -47.97 -51.30
CA SER A 91 7.79 -49.41 -51.09
C SER A 91 9.04 -49.79 -50.32
N PHE A 92 8.98 -50.85 -49.52
CA PHE A 92 10.14 -51.40 -48.84
C PHE A 92 9.89 -52.87 -48.46
N ASP A 93 10.97 -53.59 -48.21
CA ASP A 93 10.92 -54.94 -47.70
C ASP A 93 11.07 -54.91 -46.18
N PHE A 94 10.29 -55.73 -45.47
CA PHE A 94 10.30 -55.84 -44.03
C PHE A 94 10.30 -57.30 -43.57
N ALA A 95 10.92 -57.57 -42.42
CA ALA A 95 10.98 -58.89 -41.83
C ALA A 95 11.05 -58.85 -40.30
N LYS A 96 10.68 -59.97 -39.68
CA LYS A 96 10.92 -60.23 -38.27
C LYS A 96 12.39 -60.54 -38.01
N ARG A 97 12.91 -60.04 -36.90
CA ARG A 97 14.19 -60.48 -36.35
C ARG A 97 14.15 -62.00 -36.00
N PRO A 98 15.12 -62.83 -36.42
CA PRO A 98 15.05 -64.29 -36.24
C PRO A 98 15.15 -64.81 -34.80
N ASP A 99 15.84 -64.12 -33.91
CA ASP A 99 16.08 -64.51 -32.51
C ASP A 99 15.07 -63.95 -31.52
N SER A 100 14.13 -63.09 -31.96
CA SER A 100 13.13 -62.50 -31.08
C SER A 100 12.02 -63.50 -30.68
N LYS A 101 11.90 -63.75 -29.37
CA LYS A 101 11.01 -64.78 -28.80
C LYS A 101 9.54 -64.35 -28.68
N ALA A 102 9.24 -63.05 -28.62
CA ALA A 102 7.89 -62.52 -28.38
C ALA A 102 7.25 -61.82 -29.60
N GLY A 103 8.06 -61.26 -30.51
CA GLY A 103 7.61 -60.58 -31.71
C GLY A 103 8.78 -59.77 -32.28
N SER A 104 8.60 -59.04 -33.37
CA SER A 104 9.39 -57.82 -33.59
C SER A 104 8.39 -56.68 -33.56
N ASP A 105 8.82 -55.50 -33.13
CA ASP A 105 7.92 -54.34 -33.10
C ASP A 105 7.33 -54.03 -34.46
N THR A 106 6.07 -53.57 -34.46
CA THR A 106 5.45 -53.10 -35.70
C THR A 106 6.11 -51.82 -36.16
N VAL A 107 6.25 -51.68 -37.48
CA VAL A 107 6.84 -50.50 -38.10
C VAL A 107 5.72 -49.61 -38.60
N GLU A 108 5.64 -48.41 -38.06
CA GLU A 108 4.72 -47.35 -38.48
C GLU A 108 5.38 -46.47 -39.53
N ILE A 109 4.62 -46.07 -40.54
CA ILE A 109 5.10 -45.29 -41.67
C ILE A 109 4.41 -43.93 -41.62
N PHE A 110 5.22 -42.87 -41.68
CA PHE A 110 4.77 -41.49 -41.61
C PHE A 110 5.17 -40.72 -42.86
N TRP A 111 4.26 -39.91 -43.37
CA TRP A 111 4.49 -38.92 -44.42
C TRP A 111 4.18 -37.54 -43.87
N ASN A 112 5.19 -36.65 -43.81
CA ASN A 112 5.07 -35.30 -43.24
C ASN A 112 4.49 -35.27 -41.82
N GLY A 113 4.80 -36.30 -41.01
CA GLY A 113 4.31 -36.43 -39.64
C GLY A 113 2.91 -37.05 -39.52
N GLU A 114 2.21 -37.31 -40.62
CA GLU A 114 0.94 -38.05 -40.63
C GLU A 114 1.19 -39.55 -40.86
N LYS A 115 0.53 -40.40 -40.07
CA LYS A 115 0.67 -41.86 -40.18
C LYS A 115 -0.07 -42.37 -41.42
N VAL A 116 0.68 -42.91 -42.39
CA VAL A 116 0.13 -43.46 -43.65
C VAL A 116 0.00 -44.98 -43.64
N GLY A 117 0.61 -45.65 -42.67
CA GLY A 117 0.56 -47.11 -42.62
C GLY A 117 1.19 -47.73 -41.40
N THR A 118 1.01 -49.05 -41.28
CA THR A 118 1.68 -49.90 -40.30
C THR A 118 1.93 -51.25 -40.95
N VAL A 119 3.13 -51.78 -40.75
CA VAL A 119 3.47 -53.16 -41.12
C VAL A 119 3.84 -53.94 -39.88
N ASP A 120 3.39 -55.18 -39.81
CA ASP A 120 3.67 -56.09 -38.72
C ASP A 120 4.64 -57.19 -39.22
N PRO A 121 5.92 -57.15 -38.79
CA PRO A 121 6.90 -58.16 -39.13
C PRO A 121 6.62 -59.47 -38.36
N THR A 122 5.59 -60.21 -38.77
CA THR A 122 5.19 -61.49 -38.13
C THR A 122 6.01 -62.70 -38.60
N LYS A 123 6.81 -62.55 -39.68
CA LYS A 123 7.56 -63.65 -40.31
C LYS A 123 9.03 -63.28 -40.48
N THR A 124 9.91 -64.24 -40.26
CA THR A 124 11.36 -64.10 -40.51
C THR A 124 11.71 -64.06 -42.00
N ALA A 125 10.74 -64.35 -42.89
CA ALA A 125 10.90 -64.18 -44.32
C ALA A 125 10.47 -62.76 -44.72
N TRP A 126 11.30 -62.12 -45.55
CA TRP A 126 11.01 -60.80 -46.10
C TRP A 126 9.67 -60.75 -46.82
N SER A 127 8.93 -59.69 -46.55
CA SER A 127 7.67 -59.33 -47.20
C SER A 127 7.78 -57.91 -47.72
N ASN A 128 7.14 -57.61 -48.84
CA ASN A 128 7.13 -56.27 -49.40
C ASN A 128 5.87 -55.50 -48.96
N ALA A 129 6.03 -54.22 -48.63
CA ALA A 129 4.94 -53.28 -48.40
C ALA A 129 5.01 -52.14 -49.40
N GLU A 130 3.84 -51.64 -49.82
CA GLU A 130 3.70 -50.48 -50.70
C GLU A 130 2.59 -49.54 -50.18
N PHE A 131 2.90 -48.25 -50.14
CA PHE A 131 2.04 -47.15 -49.72
C PHE A 131 2.01 -46.07 -50.80
N LYS A 132 0.87 -45.39 -50.92
CA LYS A 132 0.72 -44.24 -51.82
C LYS A 132 0.72 -42.96 -51.01
N VAL A 133 1.55 -42.00 -51.40
CA VAL A 133 1.67 -40.69 -50.74
C VAL A 133 1.59 -39.56 -51.76
N ILE A 134 1.09 -38.40 -51.36
CA ILE A 134 0.95 -37.24 -52.24
C ILE A 134 2.00 -36.19 -51.87
N GLY A 135 2.74 -35.73 -52.86
CA GLY A 135 3.77 -34.70 -52.70
C GLY A 135 3.19 -33.31 -52.40
N THR A 136 3.86 -32.53 -51.56
CA THR A 136 3.40 -31.16 -51.21
C THR A 136 4.02 -30.06 -52.06
N GLY A 137 4.99 -30.37 -52.93
CA GLY A 137 5.68 -29.38 -53.76
C GLY A 137 6.94 -28.78 -53.13
N GLY A 138 7.48 -29.43 -52.09
CA GLY A 138 8.62 -28.95 -51.35
C GLY A 138 9.48 -30.08 -50.79
N ASN A 139 10.05 -29.88 -49.60
CA ASN A 139 10.72 -30.93 -48.86
C ASN A 139 9.66 -31.71 -48.07
N ASP A 140 9.40 -32.94 -48.47
CA ASP A 140 8.55 -33.88 -47.77
C ASP A 140 9.39 -34.89 -46.98
N ARG A 141 8.85 -35.41 -45.89
CA ARG A 141 9.53 -36.39 -45.05
C ARG A 141 8.82 -37.74 -45.11
N ILE A 142 9.57 -38.78 -45.48
CA ILE A 142 9.21 -40.15 -45.16
C ILE A 142 9.93 -40.58 -43.88
N GLU A 143 9.21 -41.24 -42.99
CA GLU A 143 9.74 -41.70 -41.72
C GLU A 143 9.19 -43.07 -41.36
N PHE A 144 10.07 -43.95 -40.91
CA PHE A 144 9.68 -45.17 -40.21
C PHE A 144 9.85 -44.97 -38.71
N ARG A 145 8.86 -45.42 -37.93
CA ARG A 145 8.89 -45.40 -36.47
C ARG A 145 8.55 -46.76 -35.92
N GLU A 146 9.25 -47.14 -34.86
CA GLU A 146 8.87 -48.28 -34.03
C GLU A 146 7.61 -47.96 -33.21
N SER A 147 6.61 -48.86 -33.25
CA SER A 147 5.33 -48.65 -32.56
C SER A 147 5.46 -48.77 -31.04
N ALA A 148 4.56 -48.12 -30.29
CA ALA A 148 4.73 -47.97 -28.85
C ALA A 148 4.31 -49.16 -27.96
N GLN A 149 3.73 -50.23 -28.51
CA GLN A 149 2.90 -51.15 -27.70
C GLN A 149 3.57 -52.42 -27.16
N ASP A 150 4.68 -52.91 -27.72
CA ASP A 150 5.26 -54.18 -27.27
C ASP A 150 6.73 -54.00 -26.88
N ASN A 151 7.01 -53.92 -25.59
CA ASN A 151 8.33 -53.60 -25.04
C ASN A 151 9.37 -54.74 -25.14
N ASP A 152 9.41 -55.48 -26.25
CA ASP A 152 10.26 -56.66 -26.40
C ASP A 152 11.65 -56.38 -26.98
N THR A 153 12.18 -55.15 -26.85
CA THR A 153 13.60 -54.81 -27.09
C THR A 153 14.11 -55.11 -28.52
N TYR A 154 13.24 -55.40 -29.50
CA TYR A 154 13.64 -55.84 -30.83
C TYR A 154 12.81 -55.20 -31.95
N GLY A 155 13.49 -54.41 -32.78
CA GLY A 155 12.91 -53.72 -33.91
C GLY A 155 12.50 -54.60 -35.08
N GLY A 156 11.71 -54.02 -35.98
CA GLY A 156 11.48 -54.57 -37.32
C GLY A 156 12.70 -54.37 -38.23
N LEU A 157 12.96 -55.36 -39.09
CA LEU A 157 14.01 -55.26 -40.11
C LEU A 157 13.46 -54.58 -41.37
N ILE A 158 14.26 -53.70 -41.99
CA ILE A 158 13.90 -52.93 -43.18
C ILE A 158 15.02 -52.99 -44.21
N ASP A 159 14.65 -53.19 -45.46
CA ASP A 159 15.56 -53.18 -46.60
C ASP A 159 14.84 -52.71 -47.88
N ASN A 160 15.60 -52.40 -48.94
CA ASN A 160 15.08 -52.12 -50.28
C ASN A 160 14.00 -51.00 -50.34
N ALA A 161 14.19 -49.93 -49.57
CA ALA A 161 13.26 -48.81 -49.54
C ALA A 161 13.31 -47.98 -50.85
N SER A 162 12.14 -47.65 -51.39
CA SER A 162 12.00 -46.94 -52.65
C SER A 162 10.83 -45.97 -52.62
N LEU A 163 11.02 -44.78 -53.19
CA LEU A 163 9.98 -43.78 -53.40
C LEU A 163 10.05 -43.31 -54.86
N LYS A 164 9.04 -43.66 -55.65
CA LYS A 164 9.01 -43.35 -57.08
C LYS A 164 7.71 -42.64 -57.45
N SER A 165 7.81 -41.59 -58.26
CA SER A 165 6.63 -40.96 -58.85
C SER A 165 5.87 -41.96 -59.71
N THR A 166 4.55 -42.04 -59.49
CA THR A 166 3.64 -42.87 -60.30
C THR A 166 3.22 -42.17 -61.60
N GLY A 167 3.52 -40.87 -61.73
CA GLY A 167 3.07 -40.02 -62.84
C GLY A 167 1.59 -39.61 -62.78
N ARG A 168 0.85 -40.01 -61.73
CA ARG A 168 -0.54 -39.60 -61.49
C ARG A 168 -0.56 -38.29 -60.71
N VAL A 169 -1.31 -37.30 -61.20
CA VAL A 169 -1.59 -36.03 -60.52
C VAL A 169 -3.04 -36.03 -60.08
N GLU A 170 -3.31 -35.91 -58.78
CA GLU A 170 -4.68 -35.73 -58.29
C GLU A 170 -5.05 -34.25 -58.34
N SER A 171 -5.80 -33.86 -59.38
CA SER A 171 -5.97 -32.46 -59.80
C SER A 171 -6.76 -31.57 -58.83
N GLU A 172 -7.57 -32.14 -57.92
CA GLU A 172 -8.30 -31.37 -56.91
C GLU A 172 -7.51 -31.19 -55.60
N THR A 173 -6.52 -32.06 -55.33
CA THR A 173 -5.77 -32.08 -54.07
C THR A 173 -4.54 -31.16 -54.11
N ALA A 174 -3.91 -31.01 -55.28
CA ALA A 174 -2.68 -30.21 -55.45
C ALA A 174 -2.85 -28.73 -55.06
N ALA A 175 -3.95 -28.10 -55.49
CA ALA A 175 -4.22 -26.69 -55.20
C ALA A 175 -4.60 -26.47 -53.73
N LYS A 176 -5.31 -27.42 -53.13
CA LYS A 176 -5.69 -27.38 -51.71
C LYS A 176 -4.47 -27.55 -50.81
N VAL A 177 -3.61 -28.53 -51.10
CA VAL A 177 -2.38 -28.79 -50.33
C VAL A 177 -1.40 -27.62 -50.43
N ALA A 178 -1.27 -27.00 -51.60
CA ALA A 178 -0.44 -25.79 -51.76
C ALA A 178 -0.99 -24.59 -50.96
N ALA A 179 -2.31 -24.42 -50.91
CA ALA A 179 -2.96 -23.36 -50.14
C ALA A 179 -2.84 -23.56 -48.62
N GLU A 180 -3.04 -24.80 -48.14
CA GLU A 180 -2.91 -25.14 -46.71
C GLU A 180 -1.45 -24.98 -46.24
N LYS A 181 -0.47 -25.36 -47.07
CA LYS A 181 0.94 -25.13 -46.77
C LYS A 181 1.30 -23.64 -46.73
N ALA A 182 0.81 -22.85 -47.69
CA ALA A 182 1.03 -21.41 -47.69
C ALA A 182 0.44 -20.72 -46.44
N ALA A 183 -0.72 -21.18 -45.98
CA ALA A 183 -1.34 -20.71 -44.74
C ALA A 183 -0.53 -21.10 -43.49
N ALA A 184 -0.03 -22.34 -43.43
CA ALA A 184 0.81 -22.80 -42.32
C ALA A 184 2.17 -22.07 -42.27
N ASP A 185 2.83 -21.87 -43.42
CA ASP A 185 4.08 -21.12 -43.51
C ASP A 185 3.87 -19.66 -43.08
N LYS A 186 2.75 -19.04 -43.46
CA LYS A 186 2.39 -17.69 -43.02
C LYS A 186 2.16 -17.63 -41.50
N ALA A 187 1.40 -18.56 -40.94
CA ALA A 187 1.15 -18.61 -39.50
C ALA A 187 2.43 -18.79 -38.68
N ALA A 188 3.38 -19.60 -39.17
CA ALA A 188 4.69 -19.76 -38.54
C ALA A 188 5.53 -18.47 -38.59
N ALA A 189 5.49 -17.74 -39.70
CA ALA A 189 6.15 -16.46 -39.84
C ALA A 189 5.54 -15.37 -38.93
N ASP A 190 4.21 -15.30 -38.87
CA ASP A 190 3.48 -14.37 -38.00
C ASP A 190 3.79 -14.65 -36.52
N LYS A 191 3.84 -15.93 -36.12
CA LYS A 191 4.24 -16.31 -34.75
C LYS A 191 5.68 -15.92 -34.44
N ALA A 192 6.62 -16.14 -35.37
CA ALA A 192 8.02 -15.77 -35.16
C ALA A 192 8.19 -14.23 -35.04
N ALA A 193 7.39 -13.46 -35.77
CA ALA A 193 7.36 -12.00 -35.64
C ALA A 193 6.79 -11.56 -34.29
N ALA A 194 5.71 -12.19 -33.81
CA ALA A 194 5.11 -11.91 -32.50
C ALA A 194 6.06 -12.27 -31.35
N ASP A 195 6.73 -13.43 -31.42
CA ASP A 195 7.72 -13.84 -30.41
C ASP A 195 8.89 -12.84 -30.36
N LYS A 196 9.32 -12.30 -31.51
CA LYS A 196 10.36 -11.26 -31.57
C LYS A 196 9.88 -9.93 -30.98
N ALA A 197 8.66 -9.49 -31.30
CA ALA A 197 8.09 -8.27 -30.75
C ALA A 197 7.94 -8.34 -29.23
N ALA A 198 7.52 -9.48 -28.70
CA ALA A 198 7.44 -9.71 -27.25
C ALA A 198 8.82 -9.65 -26.57
N ALA A 199 9.86 -10.21 -27.21
CA ALA A 199 11.23 -10.12 -26.71
C ALA A 199 11.79 -8.69 -26.73
N ASP A 200 11.50 -7.93 -27.81
CA ASP A 200 11.90 -6.53 -27.94
C ASP A 200 11.18 -5.65 -26.89
N LYS A 201 9.87 -5.88 -26.65
CA LYS A 201 9.12 -5.21 -25.58
C LYS A 201 9.67 -5.53 -24.19
N ALA A 202 9.97 -6.80 -23.90
CA ALA A 202 10.55 -7.18 -22.61
C ALA A 202 11.93 -6.54 -22.38
N ALA A 203 12.72 -6.34 -23.44
CA ALA A 203 13.98 -5.61 -23.35
C ALA A 203 13.77 -4.12 -23.08
N ALA A 204 12.78 -3.49 -23.71
CA ALA A 204 12.41 -2.09 -23.48
C ALA A 204 11.86 -1.86 -22.06
N ASP A 205 10.96 -2.73 -21.60
CA ASP A 205 10.39 -2.71 -20.24
C ASP A 205 11.51 -2.82 -19.19
N LYS A 206 12.52 -3.65 -19.43
CA LYS A 206 13.69 -3.76 -18.55
C LYS A 206 14.52 -2.47 -18.52
N VAL A 207 14.74 -1.82 -19.66
CA VAL A 207 15.45 -0.53 -19.72
C VAL A 207 14.68 0.56 -18.98
N ALA A 208 13.35 0.60 -19.11
CA ALA A 208 12.49 1.52 -18.39
C ALA A 208 12.55 1.27 -16.87
N ALA A 209 12.46 0.02 -16.43
CA ALA A 209 12.58 -0.36 -15.01
C ALA A 209 13.96 0.00 -14.43
N ASP A 210 15.04 -0.24 -15.17
CA ASP A 210 16.40 0.15 -14.76
C ASP A 210 16.52 1.68 -14.64
N LYS A 211 15.83 2.45 -15.50
CA LYS A 211 15.79 3.92 -15.43
C LYS A 211 15.00 4.41 -14.21
N VAL A 212 13.82 3.85 -13.95
CA VAL A 212 13.00 4.18 -12.76
C VAL A 212 13.79 3.89 -11.48
N ALA A 213 14.49 2.75 -11.41
CA ALA A 213 15.33 2.42 -10.27
C ALA A 213 16.50 3.41 -10.08
N ALA A 214 17.11 3.88 -11.17
CA ALA A 214 18.17 4.88 -11.12
C ALA A 214 17.65 6.26 -10.69
N ASP A 215 16.48 6.68 -11.20
CA ASP A 215 15.83 7.94 -10.84
C ASP A 215 15.41 7.92 -9.36
N LYS A 216 14.85 6.80 -8.87
CA LYS A 216 14.54 6.61 -7.45
C LYS A 216 15.80 6.69 -6.58
N ALA A 217 16.89 6.04 -6.98
CA ALA A 217 18.15 6.12 -6.23
C ALA A 217 18.73 7.55 -6.18
N ALA A 218 18.53 8.33 -7.24
CA ALA A 218 18.91 9.74 -7.27
C ALA A 218 18.02 10.59 -6.35
N ALA A 219 16.71 10.35 -6.36
CA ALA A 219 15.75 11.01 -5.46
C ALA A 219 16.02 10.68 -3.98
N ASP A 220 16.24 9.40 -3.65
CA ASP A 220 16.60 8.95 -2.30
C ASP A 220 17.90 9.64 -1.81
N LYS A 221 18.86 9.86 -2.71
CA LYS A 221 20.10 10.59 -2.39
C LYS A 221 19.82 12.08 -2.10
N VAL A 222 18.96 12.73 -2.89
CA VAL A 222 18.57 14.14 -2.66
C VAL A 222 17.83 14.27 -1.33
N ALA A 223 16.92 13.34 -1.02
CA ALA A 223 16.20 13.30 0.25
C ALA A 223 17.16 13.09 1.43
N ALA A 224 18.14 12.19 1.31
CA ALA A 224 19.17 11.97 2.33
C ALA A 224 20.06 13.22 2.54
N ASP A 225 20.46 13.90 1.46
CA ASP A 225 21.23 15.13 1.52
C ASP A 225 20.42 16.26 2.19
N LYS A 226 19.11 16.35 1.92
CA LYS A 226 18.20 17.29 2.56
C LYS A 226 18.02 16.97 4.06
N ALA A 227 17.79 15.71 4.42
CA ALA A 227 17.66 15.29 5.81
C ALA A 227 18.95 15.57 6.61
N ALA A 228 20.12 15.39 6.00
CA ALA A 228 21.40 15.76 6.61
C ALA A 228 21.52 17.28 6.81
N ALA A 229 21.05 18.09 5.86
CA ALA A 229 21.03 19.55 5.96
C ALA A 229 20.05 20.04 7.05
N ASP A 230 18.84 19.46 7.11
CA ASP A 230 17.83 19.76 8.12
C ASP A 230 18.32 19.37 9.53
N LYS A 231 18.97 18.21 9.65
CA LYS A 231 19.63 17.80 10.89
C LYS A 231 20.75 18.77 11.29
N ALA A 232 21.58 19.22 10.35
CA ALA A 232 22.63 20.20 10.64
C ALA A 232 22.04 21.56 11.06
N ALA A 233 20.91 21.97 10.48
CA ALA A 233 20.19 23.17 10.87
C ALA A 233 19.57 23.03 12.27
N ALA A 234 18.99 21.87 12.60
CA ALA A 234 18.46 21.55 13.92
C ALA A 234 19.56 21.47 14.98
N ASP A 235 20.69 20.83 14.68
CA ASP A 235 21.86 20.77 15.56
C ASP A 235 22.41 22.20 15.81
N LYS A 236 22.44 23.05 14.77
CA LYS A 236 22.82 24.46 14.90
C LYS A 236 21.81 25.25 15.75
N ALA A 237 20.51 25.06 15.55
CA ALA A 237 19.48 25.72 16.35
C ALA A 237 19.53 25.27 17.82
N ALA A 238 19.81 23.99 18.07
CA ALA A 238 20.02 23.45 19.41
C ALA A 238 21.30 24.02 20.05
N ALA A 239 22.38 24.19 19.29
CA ALA A 239 23.61 24.83 19.77
C ALA A 239 23.40 26.33 20.05
N ASP A 240 22.65 27.04 19.20
CA ASP A 240 22.30 28.45 19.40
C ASP A 240 21.39 28.60 20.63
N LYS A 241 20.43 27.69 20.82
CA LYS A 241 19.59 27.64 22.03
C LYS A 241 20.41 27.31 23.27
N ALA A 242 21.33 26.34 23.21
CA ALA A 242 22.21 26.02 24.32
C ALA A 242 23.16 27.18 24.66
N ALA A 243 23.63 27.94 23.67
CA ALA A 243 24.41 29.15 23.88
C ALA A 243 23.57 30.28 24.51
N ALA A 244 22.29 30.42 24.11
CA ALA A 244 21.36 31.38 24.69
C ALA A 244 20.96 30.99 26.12
N ASP A 245 20.70 29.71 26.38
CA ASP A 245 20.41 29.16 27.71
C ASP A 245 21.65 29.28 28.61
N LYS A 246 22.85 29.05 28.07
CA LYS A 246 24.10 29.30 28.78
C LYS A 246 24.31 30.79 29.06
N ALA A 247 24.01 31.69 28.13
CA ALA A 247 24.09 33.13 28.35
C ALA A 247 23.03 33.62 29.36
N ALA A 248 21.85 32.99 29.41
CA ALA A 248 20.83 33.23 30.40
C ALA A 248 21.24 32.67 31.78
N ALA A 249 21.84 31.48 31.81
CA ALA A 249 22.39 30.87 33.02
C ALA A 249 23.60 31.64 33.55
N ASP A 250 24.48 32.15 32.69
CA ASP A 250 25.60 33.03 33.05
C ASP A 250 25.07 34.40 33.56
N LYS A 251 23.88 34.84 33.13
CA LYS A 251 23.18 36.03 33.63
C LYS A 251 22.47 35.78 34.97
N VAL A 252 22.00 34.55 35.23
CA VAL A 252 21.43 34.12 36.52
C VAL A 252 22.54 33.81 37.53
N ALA A 253 23.70 33.31 37.09
CA ALA A 253 24.89 33.12 37.91
C ALA A 253 25.60 34.44 38.28
N ALA A 254 25.10 35.58 37.80
CA ALA A 254 25.56 36.90 38.22
C ALA A 254 24.81 37.44 39.45
N ASP A 255 23.74 36.77 39.92
CA ASP A 255 23.15 36.96 41.25
C ASP A 255 23.72 35.87 42.18
N HIS A 256 24.76 36.21 42.93
CA HIS A 256 25.40 35.32 43.89
C HIS A 256 24.61 35.34 45.21
N ASP A 257 23.74 34.35 45.43
CA ASP A 257 23.30 33.95 46.78
C ASP A 257 24.43 33.15 47.43
N ASP A 258 25.38 33.84 48.08
CA ASP A 258 26.48 33.16 48.78
C ASP A 258 25.93 32.44 50.03
N THR A 259 26.10 31.11 50.07
CA THR A 259 25.69 30.25 51.19
C THR A 259 26.88 29.96 52.10
N PHE A 260 26.78 30.34 53.37
CA PHE A 260 27.79 30.10 54.41
C PHE A 260 27.28 29.06 55.41
N ILE A 261 28.03 27.96 55.58
CA ILE A 261 27.68 26.87 56.51
C ILE A 261 28.80 26.71 57.54
N GLY A 262 28.42 26.84 58.81
CA GLY A 262 29.25 26.69 59.98
C GLY A 262 29.49 25.24 60.39
N THR A 263 30.10 25.09 61.54
CA THR A 263 30.59 23.84 62.11
C THR A 263 30.00 23.66 63.51
N GLY A 264 30.21 22.50 64.14
CA GLY A 264 29.72 22.24 65.50
C GLY A 264 30.49 22.93 66.63
N ILE A 265 31.20 24.04 66.36
CA ILE A 265 31.91 24.89 67.33
C ILE A 265 31.70 26.38 67.02
N LYS A 266 32.26 27.27 67.86
CA LYS A 266 32.12 28.72 67.66
C LYS A 266 32.62 29.20 66.29
N ASP A 267 31.70 29.76 65.51
CA ASP A 267 31.96 30.34 64.20
C ASP A 267 31.69 31.86 64.14
N THR A 268 32.23 32.52 63.11
CA THR A 268 31.96 33.95 62.84
C THR A 268 31.83 34.19 61.34
N PHE A 269 30.65 34.62 60.91
CA PHE A 269 30.31 34.89 59.51
C PHE A 269 29.80 36.32 59.35
N GLN A 270 30.17 36.92 58.22
CA GLN A 270 29.76 38.27 57.80
C GLN A 270 29.43 38.19 56.31
N GLY A 271 28.15 38.35 55.99
CA GLY A 271 27.68 38.50 54.62
C GLY A 271 27.86 39.92 54.09
N ASP A 272 27.48 40.10 52.83
CA ASP A 272 27.78 41.25 52.01
C ASP A 272 26.52 42.09 51.73
N GLU A 273 26.43 42.74 50.57
CA GLU A 273 25.27 43.56 50.20
C GLU A 273 24.17 42.79 49.44
N HIS A 274 24.34 41.48 49.27
CA HIS A 274 23.40 40.58 48.57
C HIS A 274 22.68 39.66 49.57
N ALA A 275 21.64 38.95 49.12
CA ALA A 275 20.90 38.01 49.97
C ALA A 275 21.77 36.80 50.35
N ASN A 276 22.13 36.69 51.63
CA ASN A 276 22.98 35.63 52.14
C ASN A 276 22.17 34.57 52.89
N LEU A 277 22.57 33.30 52.75
CA LEU A 277 22.02 32.18 53.53
C LEU A 277 23.10 31.63 54.46
N ILE A 278 22.95 31.83 55.77
CA ILE A 278 23.97 31.54 56.78
C ILE A 278 23.45 30.51 57.79
N PHE A 279 24.18 29.41 58.00
CA PHE A 279 23.88 28.38 59.01
C PHE A 279 25.02 28.27 60.02
N GLY A 280 24.74 28.38 61.33
CA GLY A 280 25.73 28.25 62.41
C GLY A 280 25.98 26.82 62.89
N GLU A 281 25.04 25.89 62.64
CA GLU A 281 25.07 24.51 63.13
C GLU A 281 25.07 24.36 64.66
N GLY A 282 26.19 24.45 65.37
CA GLY A 282 26.14 24.47 66.83
C GLY A 282 27.39 25.03 67.49
N GLY A 283 27.27 25.73 68.61
CA GLY A 283 28.40 26.49 69.12
C GLY A 283 27.99 27.70 69.95
N ARG A 284 28.69 28.82 69.74
CA ARG A 284 28.33 30.14 70.30
C ARG A 284 28.74 31.16 69.28
N ASP A 285 27.91 31.28 68.26
CA ASP A 285 28.32 31.77 66.96
C ASP A 285 28.06 33.27 66.83
N LYS A 286 28.72 33.90 65.86
CA LYS A 286 28.50 35.31 65.51
C LYS A 286 28.19 35.42 64.03
N LEU A 287 26.92 35.53 63.68
CA LEU A 287 26.46 35.47 62.30
C LEU A 287 25.84 36.81 61.92
N ASN A 288 26.39 37.47 60.90
CA ASN A 288 25.90 38.74 60.40
C ASN A 288 25.55 38.63 58.91
N GLY A 289 24.32 39.02 58.53
CA GLY A 289 23.77 38.96 57.18
C GLY A 289 24.38 40.04 56.28
N GLY A 290 24.34 41.30 56.69
CA GLY A 290 24.85 42.41 55.89
C GLY A 290 23.73 43.32 55.39
N ALA A 291 23.79 43.80 54.16
CA ALA A 291 22.78 44.75 53.64
C ALA A 291 21.79 44.10 52.65
N GLY A 292 21.79 42.76 52.56
CA GLY A 292 20.86 41.98 51.75
C GLY A 292 19.58 41.62 52.49
N ASN A 293 18.71 40.83 51.83
CA ASN A 293 17.55 40.22 52.48
C ASN A 293 17.92 38.80 52.94
N ASP A 294 18.42 38.69 54.16
CA ASP A 294 19.22 37.54 54.55
C ASP A 294 18.42 36.47 55.28
N ARG A 295 18.91 35.23 55.25
CA ARG A 295 18.39 34.12 56.03
C ARG A 295 19.46 33.54 56.92
N ILE A 296 19.32 33.72 58.23
CA ILE A 296 20.34 33.36 59.22
C ILE A 296 19.79 32.33 60.21
N HIS A 297 20.44 31.19 60.30
CA HIS A 297 20.09 30.09 61.18
C HIS A 297 21.20 29.93 62.23
N GLY A 298 20.91 30.21 63.50
CA GLY A 298 21.93 30.13 64.57
C GLY A 298 22.42 28.71 64.83
N GLY A 299 21.54 27.71 64.69
CA GLY A 299 21.87 26.35 65.11
C GLY A 299 21.71 26.16 66.62
N GLY A 300 22.39 25.18 67.22
CA GLY A 300 22.35 24.87 68.64
C GLY A 300 23.48 25.51 69.43
N GLY A 301 23.19 26.50 70.27
CA GLY A 301 24.22 27.29 70.93
C GLY A 301 23.70 28.57 71.57
N ASP A 302 24.57 29.31 72.28
CA ASP A 302 24.28 30.70 72.67
C ASP A 302 24.85 31.65 71.59
N ASP A 303 24.05 31.94 70.58
CA ASP A 303 24.50 32.62 69.36
C ASP A 303 24.16 34.12 69.33
N THR A 304 24.95 34.88 68.58
CA THR A 304 24.73 36.31 68.30
C THR A 304 24.46 36.50 66.81
N LEU A 305 23.22 36.88 66.48
CA LEU A 305 22.72 36.97 65.11
C LEU A 305 22.38 38.42 64.76
N ALA A 306 22.81 38.90 63.60
CA ALA A 306 22.51 40.24 63.09
C ALA A 306 22.13 40.16 61.61
N GLY A 307 21.01 40.73 61.21
CA GLY A 307 20.64 40.85 59.78
C GLY A 307 21.30 42.06 59.13
N GLU A 308 21.38 43.17 59.87
CA GLU A 308 21.75 44.50 59.38
C GLU A 308 20.66 45.16 58.51
N ALA A 309 20.86 45.47 57.23
CA ALA A 309 19.97 46.34 56.46
C ALA A 309 19.23 45.59 55.34
N GLY A 310 18.06 45.04 55.65
CA GLY A 310 17.16 44.42 54.67
C GLY A 310 15.95 43.80 55.35
N ASP A 311 15.13 43.07 54.60
CA ASP A 311 14.02 42.29 55.14
C ASP A 311 14.52 40.88 55.55
N ASP A 312 15.25 40.85 56.67
CA ASP A 312 15.97 39.65 57.11
C ASP A 312 15.09 38.67 57.91
N ILE A 313 15.40 37.38 57.77
CA ILE A 313 14.74 36.29 58.48
C ILE A 313 15.76 35.52 59.32
N VAL A 314 15.58 35.56 60.65
CA VAL A 314 16.51 34.95 61.61
C VAL A 314 15.84 33.83 62.40
N PHE A 315 16.46 32.66 62.41
CA PHE A 315 15.99 31.45 63.10
C PHE A 315 16.96 31.05 64.23
N GLY A 316 16.53 31.14 65.49
CA GLY A 316 17.28 30.68 66.65
C GLY A 316 16.70 29.39 67.24
N SER A 317 17.55 28.46 67.71
CA SER A 317 17.10 27.29 68.45
C SER A 317 17.42 27.43 69.94
N ALA A 318 16.44 27.10 70.79
CA ALA A 318 16.49 27.00 72.25
C ALA A 318 17.32 28.07 73.03
N SER A 319 16.61 29.09 73.54
CA SER A 319 17.04 30.15 74.49
C SER A 319 17.69 31.40 73.88
N VAL A 320 16.89 32.42 73.55
CA VAL A 320 17.41 33.75 73.20
C VAL A 320 17.49 34.61 74.46
N GLY A 321 18.72 34.84 74.97
CA GLY A 321 19.02 35.83 75.99
C GLY A 321 19.72 37.05 75.37
N GLY A 322 18.95 38.03 74.90
CA GLY A 322 19.50 39.27 74.32
C GLY A 322 18.40 40.24 73.91
N THR A 323 18.63 41.54 74.09
CA THR A 323 17.66 42.63 73.91
C THR A 323 17.18 42.70 72.45
N VAL A 324 15.92 42.36 72.21
CA VAL A 324 15.25 42.59 70.93
C VAL A 324 14.71 44.02 70.91
N ASP A 325 15.13 44.83 69.94
CA ASP A 325 14.53 46.14 69.68
C ASP A 325 13.14 45.93 69.08
N LEU A 326 12.12 46.05 69.93
CA LEU A 326 10.72 45.80 69.60
C LEU A 326 10.15 46.80 68.57
N ASN A 327 10.89 47.84 68.16
CA ASN A 327 10.42 48.79 67.15
C ASN A 327 10.60 48.32 65.70
N LYS A 328 11.22 47.16 65.48
CA LYS A 328 11.33 46.52 64.16
C LYS A 328 10.88 45.06 64.15
N LEU A 329 10.22 44.62 65.23
CA LEU A 329 9.63 43.29 65.32
C LEU A 329 8.12 43.40 65.09
N VAL A 330 7.65 43.00 63.91
CA VAL A 330 6.22 42.78 63.67
C VAL A 330 5.87 41.38 64.16
N ILE A 331 5.53 41.23 65.44
CA ILE A 331 4.71 40.10 65.90
C ILE A 331 3.26 40.52 65.75
N HIS A 332 2.57 39.95 64.77
CA HIS A 332 1.11 40.03 64.68
C HIS A 332 0.50 38.88 65.48
N GLU A 333 -0.23 39.19 66.56
CA GLU A 333 -1.04 38.19 67.27
C GLU A 333 -2.26 37.79 66.43
N ASP A 334 -2.28 36.55 65.95
CA ASP A 334 -3.22 35.52 66.40
C ASP A 334 -2.35 34.31 66.76
N VAL A 335 -2.32 33.96 68.05
CA VAL A 335 -1.32 33.02 68.62
C VAL A 335 -1.54 31.60 68.09
N THR A 336 -0.66 31.14 67.20
CA THR A 336 -0.44 29.72 66.91
C THR A 336 0.49 29.14 67.97
N GLY A 337 -0.10 28.54 69.01
CA GLY A 337 0.65 27.73 69.98
C GLY A 337 0.83 26.30 69.45
N LYS A 338 2.08 25.83 69.35
CA LYS A 338 2.39 24.43 69.03
C LYS A 338 2.53 23.62 70.33
N VAL A 339 1.68 22.60 70.54
CA VAL A 339 1.82 21.64 71.64
C VAL A 339 2.33 20.31 71.08
N THR A 340 3.52 19.88 71.49
CA THR A 340 4.10 18.58 71.08
C THR A 340 4.01 17.58 72.23
N PHE A 341 3.44 16.40 71.99
CA PHE A 341 3.47 15.26 72.91
C PHE A 341 4.46 14.21 72.39
N LEU A 342 5.38 13.74 73.25
CA LEU A 342 6.36 12.70 72.93
C LEU A 342 5.88 11.34 73.46
N GLY A 343 5.94 10.29 72.63
CA GLY A 343 5.69 8.90 73.05
C GLY A 343 6.13 7.84 72.03
N GLU A 344 7.36 7.34 72.12
CA GLU A 344 7.72 6.11 72.86
C GLU A 344 7.08 4.74 72.51
N THR A 345 6.90 4.35 71.24
CA THR A 345 6.79 2.95 70.67
C THR A 345 5.79 1.86 71.17
N ALA A 346 5.23 1.14 70.16
CA ALA A 346 4.93 -0.30 70.03
C ALA A 346 3.45 -0.79 70.03
N GLY A 347 2.97 -1.16 68.83
CA GLY A 347 1.89 -2.13 68.60
C GLY A 347 0.45 -1.58 68.55
N TYR A 348 -0.22 -1.82 67.42
CA TYR A 348 -1.63 -1.54 67.08
C TYR A 348 -1.96 -0.10 66.63
N LYS A 349 -2.27 0.04 65.32
CA LYS A 349 -2.65 1.30 64.66
C LYS A 349 -4.15 1.56 64.77
N ASN A 350 -4.57 2.36 65.76
CA ASN A 350 -5.86 3.05 65.72
C ASN A 350 -5.63 4.49 65.29
N THR A 351 -6.51 5.05 64.47
CA THR A 351 -6.40 6.45 64.04
C THR A 351 -7.26 7.33 64.91
N LEU A 352 -6.66 8.39 65.45
CA LEU A 352 -7.38 9.44 66.16
C LEU A 352 -7.61 10.59 65.20
N GLY A 353 -8.87 11.00 65.05
CA GLY A 353 -9.25 12.22 64.36
C GLY A 353 -9.83 13.25 65.31
N PHE A 354 -9.84 14.50 64.89
CA PHE A 354 -10.40 15.63 65.65
C PHE A 354 -11.29 16.49 64.78
N TYR A 355 -12.20 17.22 65.42
CA TYR A 355 -13.08 18.17 64.77
C TYR A 355 -13.27 19.45 65.58
N LYS A 356 -13.54 20.56 64.89
CA LYS A 356 -13.76 21.87 65.51
C LYS A 356 -15.24 22.27 65.41
N ILE A 357 -15.75 22.91 66.47
CA ILE A 357 -17.08 23.51 66.53
C ILE A 357 -16.91 25.01 66.73
N ALA A 358 -17.41 25.80 65.79
CA ALA A 358 -17.42 27.26 65.88
C ALA A 358 -18.42 27.75 66.94
N SER A 359 -18.25 29.00 67.38
CA SER A 359 -19.10 29.64 68.39
C SER A 359 -20.60 29.75 68.02
N ASP A 360 -20.95 29.59 66.74
CA ASP A 360 -22.34 29.56 66.26
C ASP A 360 -22.99 28.16 66.25
N GLY A 361 -22.25 27.13 66.67
CA GLY A 361 -22.71 25.74 66.77
C GLY A 361 -22.44 24.87 65.54
N SER A 362 -21.80 25.41 64.51
CA SER A 362 -21.47 24.70 63.28
C SER A 362 -20.15 23.91 63.40
N VAL A 363 -20.08 22.72 62.80
CA VAL A 363 -18.89 21.85 62.82
C VAL A 363 -18.06 22.10 61.56
N TYR A 364 -16.79 22.46 61.74
CA TYR A 364 -15.85 22.73 60.66
C TYR A 364 -14.54 22.00 60.98
N ASP A 365 -13.99 21.31 60.00
CA ASP A 365 -12.83 20.41 60.05
C ASP A 365 -13.01 19.06 60.74
N VAL A 366 -12.55 18.03 60.03
CA VAL A 366 -12.36 16.64 60.46
C VAL A 366 -11.04 16.16 59.86
N GLU A 367 -9.98 16.00 60.65
CA GLU A 367 -8.68 15.53 60.15
C GLU A 367 -8.22 14.26 60.88
N VAL A 368 -7.58 13.33 60.15
CA VAL A 368 -7.22 11.97 60.58
C VAL A 368 -5.74 11.71 60.29
N LEU A 369 -4.93 11.47 61.34
CA LEU A 369 -3.46 11.37 61.27
C LEU A 369 -2.94 9.93 61.05
N PHE A 370 -2.00 9.68 60.12
CA PHE A 370 -1.23 8.42 60.09
C PHE A 370 0.27 8.57 59.82
N ALA A 371 1.09 7.82 60.58
CA ALA A 371 2.49 7.50 60.28
C ALA A 371 2.79 6.00 60.44
N ASN A 372 3.54 5.44 59.48
CA ASN A 372 4.33 4.19 59.39
C ASN A 372 3.99 2.90 60.18
N ALA A 373 4.05 1.75 59.47
CA ALA A 373 4.68 0.52 59.98
C ALA A 373 4.99 -0.44 58.81
N SER A 374 6.27 -0.74 58.61
CA SER A 374 6.80 -1.86 57.85
C SER A 374 7.10 -3.05 58.80
N ALA A 375 7.19 -4.25 58.24
CA ALA A 375 7.25 -5.53 58.95
C ALA A 375 8.67 -6.00 59.31
N LYS A 376 8.89 -6.53 60.53
CA LYS A 376 9.34 -7.91 60.87
C LYS A 376 9.95 -8.02 62.28
N GLY A 377 9.74 -9.20 62.89
CA GLY A 377 10.80 -9.98 63.54
C GLY A 377 11.02 -9.75 65.03
N SER A 378 10.75 -10.79 65.82
CA SER A 378 10.99 -10.86 67.27
C SER A 378 12.47 -10.66 67.63
N GLY A 379 12.79 -9.53 68.28
CA GLY A 379 14.01 -9.34 69.08
C GLY A 379 14.94 -8.22 68.59
N GLY A 380 14.68 -6.98 69.00
CA GLY A 380 15.60 -5.84 68.85
C GLY A 380 14.84 -4.51 68.63
N ASN A 381 15.12 -3.51 69.47
CA ASN A 381 14.40 -2.24 69.63
C ASN A 381 13.97 -1.51 68.33
N LEU A 382 12.73 -1.00 68.33
CA LEU A 382 12.24 0.08 67.45
C LEU A 382 12.25 1.40 68.24
N VAL A 383 12.75 2.47 67.62
CA VAL A 383 12.81 3.85 68.15
C VAL A 383 11.64 4.65 67.58
N ALA A 384 11.07 5.57 68.37
CA ALA A 384 9.86 6.33 68.06
C ALA A 384 10.06 7.68 67.36
N GLY A 385 8.99 8.18 66.74
CA GLY A 385 8.72 9.60 66.46
C GLY A 385 8.13 9.84 65.07
N SER A 386 7.26 10.82 64.78
CA SER A 386 6.24 11.62 65.51
C SER A 386 5.51 12.44 64.41
N SER A 387 4.20 12.71 64.52
CA SER A 387 3.47 13.60 63.59
C SER A 387 2.78 14.74 64.34
N SER A 388 2.75 15.94 63.75
CA SER A 388 2.09 17.14 64.28
C SER A 388 1.11 17.72 63.25
N VAL A 389 -0.04 18.22 63.71
CA VAL A 389 -1.02 18.97 62.90
C VAL A 389 -1.20 20.35 63.51
N ASP A 390 -1.23 21.38 62.65
CA ASP A 390 -1.53 22.76 63.02
C ASP A 390 -3.04 23.01 62.89
N VAL A 391 -3.70 23.47 63.97
CA VAL A 391 -5.15 23.77 63.98
C VAL A 391 -5.38 25.24 64.31
N ASP A 392 -6.05 25.96 63.41
CA ASP A 392 -6.42 27.37 63.57
C ASP A 392 -7.67 27.52 64.48
N LEU A 393 -7.49 28.09 65.67
CA LEU A 393 -8.56 28.31 66.65
C LEU A 393 -8.82 29.81 66.85
N LYS A 394 -10.09 30.23 66.77
CA LYS A 394 -10.52 31.61 67.05
C LYS A 394 -11.15 31.69 68.43
N GLY A 395 -11.19 32.90 69.00
CA GLY A 395 -11.81 33.14 70.31
C GLY A 395 -13.29 32.71 70.35
N GLY A 396 -13.60 31.68 71.14
CA GLY A 396 -14.96 31.13 71.33
C GLY A 396 -15.19 29.73 70.74
N ASP A 397 -14.20 29.13 70.06
CA ASP A 397 -14.31 27.79 69.45
C ASP A 397 -14.15 26.64 70.48
N ARG A 398 -14.73 25.46 70.18
CA ARG A 398 -14.61 24.20 70.97
C ARG A 398 -14.07 23.04 70.10
N VAL A 399 -13.32 22.11 70.68
CA VAL A 399 -12.71 20.94 69.97
C VAL A 399 -13.23 19.60 70.53
N GLY A 400 -13.43 18.61 69.66
CA GLY A 400 -13.78 17.22 70.01
C GLY A 400 -12.94 16.16 69.27
N PHE A 401 -12.99 14.90 69.71
CA PHE A 401 -12.16 13.79 69.19
C PHE A 401 -13.00 12.56 68.81
N PHE A 402 -12.53 11.75 67.85
CA PHE A 402 -13.11 10.45 67.48
C PHE A 402 -12.04 9.44 67.01
N VAL A 403 -12.35 8.14 67.07
CA VAL A 403 -11.42 7.05 66.71
C VAL A 403 -11.97 6.30 65.48
N VAL A 404 -11.12 6.06 64.48
CA VAL A 404 -11.46 5.29 63.28
C VAL A 404 -10.95 3.84 63.42
N PRO A 405 -11.83 2.83 63.43
CA PRO A 405 -11.43 1.42 63.40
C PRO A 405 -10.92 1.02 62.00
N ASN A 406 -9.99 0.08 61.96
CA ASN A 406 -9.27 -0.32 60.74
C ASN A 406 -10.20 -0.79 59.60
N GLY A 407 -10.06 -0.23 58.38
CA GLY A 407 -10.83 -0.62 57.18
C GLY A 407 -11.13 0.47 56.16
N PHE A 408 -10.89 1.75 56.48
CA PHE A 408 -11.01 2.87 55.52
C PHE A 408 -9.63 3.22 54.94
N SER A 409 -9.46 3.12 53.62
CA SER A 409 -8.30 3.69 52.92
C SER A 409 -8.59 5.11 52.44
N GLN A 410 -7.55 5.95 52.42
CA GLN A 410 -7.59 7.41 52.19
C GLN A 410 -8.33 7.85 50.90
N LYS A 411 -8.40 6.98 49.89
CA LYS A 411 -9.05 7.29 48.60
C LYS A 411 -10.58 7.44 48.69
N GLY A 412 -11.23 6.80 49.66
CA GLY A 412 -12.69 6.88 49.84
C GLY A 412 -13.17 8.15 50.54
N VAL A 413 -12.27 8.86 51.24
CA VAL A 413 -12.58 10.09 51.97
C VAL A 413 -12.19 11.33 51.14
N ASP A 414 -11.07 11.28 50.41
CA ASP A 414 -10.59 12.44 49.63
C ASP A 414 -11.47 12.79 48.42
N THR A 415 -12.13 11.80 47.78
CA THR A 415 -13.04 12.07 46.65
C THR A 415 -14.38 12.66 47.10
N LEU A 416 -14.74 12.51 48.38
CA LEU A 416 -16.00 13.04 48.92
C LEU A 416 -15.89 14.53 49.31
N LEU A 417 -14.68 15.07 49.46
CA LEU A 417 -14.43 16.41 50.03
C LEU A 417 -13.66 17.39 49.11
N ALA A 418 -13.19 16.99 47.93
CA ALA A 418 -12.28 17.80 47.12
C ALA A 418 -12.88 18.51 45.88
N ASP A 419 -14.18 18.79 45.83
CA ASP A 419 -14.69 19.85 44.95
C ASP A 419 -15.51 20.88 45.74
N THR A 420 -14.79 21.86 46.29
CA THR A 420 -15.33 23.11 46.83
C THR A 420 -15.88 23.92 45.65
N LYS A 421 -17.20 24.03 45.42
CA LYS A 421 -18.17 24.80 46.23
C LYS A 421 -19.60 24.21 46.23
N GLY A 422 -19.77 22.91 46.03
CA GLY A 422 -21.07 22.26 46.11
C GLY A 422 -21.35 21.66 47.50
N SER A 423 -22.49 22.01 48.13
CA SER A 423 -22.98 21.23 49.28
C SER A 423 -23.92 20.12 48.79
N PHE A 424 -23.63 18.86 49.07
CA PHE A 424 -24.60 17.78 48.88
C PHE A 424 -25.73 17.92 49.90
N LYS A 425 -26.97 18.09 49.43
CA LYS A 425 -28.17 18.09 50.28
C LYS A 425 -29.11 17.00 49.82
N PHE A 426 -29.63 16.22 50.76
CA PHE A 426 -30.79 15.37 50.50
C PHE A 426 -32.03 16.25 50.48
N VAL A 427 -32.74 16.25 49.36
CA VAL A 427 -33.94 17.06 49.15
C VAL A 427 -35.11 16.12 48.99
N GLY A 428 -36.19 16.36 49.75
CA GLY A 428 -37.44 15.64 49.56
C GLY A 428 -38.05 15.97 48.19
N ALA A 429 -39.03 15.19 47.75
CA ALA A 429 -39.74 15.40 46.47
C ALA A 429 -40.43 16.78 46.36
N ASP A 430 -40.54 17.54 47.47
CA ASP A 430 -41.10 18.89 47.56
C ASP A 430 -40.06 20.02 47.42
N GLY A 431 -38.78 19.69 47.20
CA GLY A 431 -37.71 20.68 46.99
C GLY A 431 -37.14 21.32 48.26
N LYS A 432 -37.44 20.79 49.46
CA LYS A 432 -36.90 21.28 50.74
C LYS A 432 -35.85 20.33 51.34
N ALA A 433 -34.82 20.89 51.99
CA ALA A 433 -33.80 20.12 52.70
C ALA A 433 -34.31 19.72 54.10
N GLY A 434 -34.55 18.44 54.32
CA GLY A 434 -35.05 17.89 55.60
C GLY A 434 -35.32 16.39 55.53
N ASN A 435 -35.35 15.72 56.69
CA ASN A 435 -35.46 14.27 56.85
C ASN A 435 -36.62 13.66 56.05
N VAL A 436 -36.33 12.66 55.20
CA VAL A 436 -37.32 11.90 54.42
C VAL A 436 -37.76 10.65 55.19
N THR A 437 -39.05 10.54 55.49
CA THR A 437 -39.69 9.31 55.97
C THR A 437 -40.07 8.39 54.81
N ALA A 438 -40.08 7.08 55.10
CA ALA A 438 -40.18 5.95 54.16
C ALA A 438 -41.14 6.13 52.98
N GLY A 439 -40.64 5.84 51.78
CA GLY A 439 -41.42 5.76 50.53
C GLY A 439 -41.27 6.93 49.55
N GLY A 440 -40.46 7.95 49.88
CA GLY A 440 -40.14 9.05 48.95
C GLY A 440 -38.84 8.81 48.17
N GLU A 441 -38.86 9.14 46.88
CA GLU A 441 -37.71 9.10 45.97
C GLU A 441 -36.56 9.98 46.49
N LEU A 442 -35.36 9.42 46.64
CA LEU A 442 -34.18 10.14 47.13
C LEU A 442 -33.46 10.80 45.94
N LYS A 443 -33.31 12.13 45.96
CA LYS A 443 -32.59 12.85 44.90
C LYS A 443 -31.30 13.42 45.47
N LEU A 444 -30.16 13.04 44.88
CA LEU A 444 -28.91 13.77 45.05
C LEU A 444 -28.90 14.93 44.06
N VAL A 445 -28.81 16.14 44.57
CA VAL A 445 -28.76 17.35 43.76
C VAL A 445 -27.47 18.10 44.06
N HIS A 446 -26.67 18.31 43.02
CA HIS A 446 -25.56 19.26 43.07
C HIS A 446 -26.15 20.66 42.87
N VAL A 447 -26.00 21.53 43.88
CA VAL A 447 -26.43 22.94 43.80
C VAL A 447 -25.19 23.82 43.78
N SER A 448 -24.97 24.47 42.64
CA SER A 448 -23.93 25.48 42.46
C SER A 448 -24.53 26.89 42.56
N ASP A 449 -23.66 27.88 42.70
CA ASP A 449 -23.93 29.32 42.74
C ASP A 449 -24.54 29.92 41.45
N LYS A 450 -24.70 29.11 40.39
CA LYS A 450 -25.40 29.48 39.13
C LYS A 450 -26.74 28.75 38.93
N GLY A 451 -27.21 27.98 39.91
CA GLY A 451 -28.42 27.15 39.82
C GLY A 451 -28.12 25.66 39.73
N VAL A 452 -29.19 24.84 39.71
CA VAL A 452 -29.11 23.36 39.73
C VAL A 452 -28.51 22.84 38.43
N SER A 453 -27.37 22.15 38.50
CA SER A 453 -26.61 21.73 37.31
C SER A 453 -26.74 20.25 36.95
N THR A 454 -27.11 19.36 37.88
CA THR A 454 -27.33 17.94 37.57
C THR A 454 -28.33 17.29 38.53
N VAL A 455 -29.28 16.52 37.98
CA VAL A 455 -30.18 15.62 38.74
C VAL A 455 -29.82 14.19 38.38
N ILE A 456 -29.39 13.40 39.37
CA ILE A 456 -29.22 11.95 39.21
C ILE A 456 -30.52 11.29 39.69
N THR A 457 -31.24 10.67 38.77
CA THR A 457 -32.46 9.88 39.06
C THR A 457 -32.21 8.43 38.68
N SER A 458 -32.45 7.50 39.61
CA SER A 458 -32.56 6.08 39.23
C SER A 458 -33.97 5.83 38.69
N GLN A 459 -34.12 5.45 37.42
CA GLN A 459 -35.45 5.18 36.83
C GLN A 459 -36.04 3.81 37.16
N TYR A 460 -35.36 2.96 37.94
CA TYR A 460 -35.95 1.73 38.44
C TYR A 460 -35.88 1.72 39.96
N GLY A 461 -37.04 1.93 40.58
CA GLY A 461 -37.23 2.06 42.01
C GLY A 461 -37.08 0.75 42.78
N ASN A 462 -35.89 0.14 42.78
CA ASN A 462 -35.53 -0.88 43.76
C ASN A 462 -34.35 -0.38 44.61
N SER A 463 -34.60 -0.37 45.91
CA SER A 463 -33.70 0.13 46.95
C SER A 463 -32.47 -0.77 47.11
N ILE A 464 -31.30 -0.16 47.31
CA ILE A 464 -30.00 -0.85 47.54
C ILE A 464 -29.92 -1.52 48.94
N PHE A 465 -31.00 -1.53 49.72
CA PHE A 465 -31.08 -2.29 50.97
C PHE A 465 -32.41 -3.02 51.07
N HIS A 466 -32.41 -4.30 50.68
CA HIS A 466 -33.39 -5.27 51.17
C HIS A 466 -32.79 -5.98 52.39
N SER A 467 -33.16 -5.57 53.61
CA SER A 467 -33.12 -6.49 54.75
C SER A 467 -34.45 -7.23 54.80
N PHE A 468 -34.52 -8.43 54.19
CA PHE A 468 -35.66 -9.30 54.45
C PHE A 468 -35.57 -9.81 55.89
N GLY A 469 -36.56 -9.45 56.71
CA GLY A 469 -36.84 -10.12 57.97
C GLY A 469 -37.47 -11.47 57.67
N GLY A 470 -36.84 -12.54 58.14
CA GLY A 470 -37.36 -13.90 58.05
C GLY A 470 -36.33 -14.87 58.61
N ALA A 471 -36.74 -15.66 59.60
CA ALA A 471 -35.86 -16.46 60.42
C ALA A 471 -35.23 -17.67 59.69
N GLU A 472 -34.06 -18.06 60.21
CA GLU A 472 -33.37 -19.36 60.12
C GLU A 472 -32.50 -19.70 58.90
N ALA A 473 -31.40 -20.37 59.24
CA ALA A 473 -30.38 -21.03 58.43
C ALA A 473 -29.37 -20.12 57.70
N GLY A 474 -28.17 -20.05 58.27
CA GLY A 474 -27.07 -19.21 57.80
C GLY A 474 -26.36 -19.72 56.54
N LEU A 475 -25.67 -18.79 55.90
CA LEU A 475 -24.56 -19.05 54.98
C LEU A 475 -23.51 -17.94 55.15
N ASN A 476 -22.29 -18.31 54.81
CA ASN A 476 -21.02 -17.74 55.27
C ASN A 476 -20.83 -16.26 54.97
N GLY A 477 -20.09 -15.60 55.86
CA GLY A 477 -19.54 -14.28 55.58
C GLY A 477 -18.43 -14.39 54.55
N ASP A 478 -18.69 -13.90 53.34
CA ASP A 478 -17.66 -13.68 52.34
C ASP A 478 -17.38 -12.19 52.17
N THR A 479 -16.11 -11.87 52.26
CA THR A 479 -15.56 -10.55 51.95
C THR A 479 -15.05 -10.60 50.52
N PHE A 480 -15.52 -9.68 49.68
CA PHE A 480 -15.04 -9.46 48.31
C PHE A 480 -13.51 -9.44 48.27
N LYS A 481 -12.89 -10.53 47.81
CA LYS A 481 -11.47 -10.59 47.51
C LYS A 481 -11.28 -11.29 46.17
N HIS A 482 -11.01 -10.45 45.17
CA HIS A 482 -10.59 -10.75 43.79
C HIS A 482 -11.71 -11.18 42.84
N ALA A 483 -12.27 -10.21 42.11
CA ALA A 483 -12.86 -10.44 40.81
C ALA A 483 -11.82 -10.00 39.75
N THR A 484 -11.41 -10.91 38.88
CA THR A 484 -10.69 -10.59 37.64
C THR A 484 -11.66 -10.77 36.50
N GLY A 485 -12.17 -9.67 35.95
CA GLY A 485 -13.02 -9.71 34.74
C GLY A 485 -12.16 -9.81 33.49
N GLU A 486 -12.50 -10.73 32.59
CA GLU A 486 -12.00 -10.69 31.21
C GLU A 486 -12.86 -9.70 30.43
N VAL A 487 -12.22 -8.71 29.80
CA VAL A 487 -12.87 -7.79 28.85
C VAL A 487 -12.63 -8.34 27.45
N LYS A 488 -13.69 -8.73 26.75
CA LYS A 488 -13.62 -9.08 25.33
C LYS A 488 -14.31 -8.00 24.51
N VAL A 489 -13.61 -7.56 23.47
CA VAL A 489 -14.14 -6.68 22.43
C VAL A 489 -14.38 -7.55 21.21
N ILE A 490 -15.64 -7.67 20.79
CA ILE A 490 -16.05 -8.40 19.58
C ILE A 490 -17.11 -7.53 18.91
N ASP A 491 -16.91 -7.20 17.62
CA ASP A 491 -17.91 -6.60 16.73
C ASP A 491 -18.75 -5.46 17.35
N GLY A 492 -18.11 -4.34 17.73
CA GLY A 492 -18.81 -3.12 18.16
C GLY A 492 -19.52 -3.21 19.53
N SER A 493 -19.30 -4.30 20.29
CA SER A 493 -19.87 -4.48 21.63
C SER A 493 -18.79 -4.88 22.65
N VAL A 494 -18.91 -4.36 23.88
CA VAL A 494 -18.03 -4.69 25.01
C VAL A 494 -18.77 -5.67 25.91
N GLU A 495 -18.27 -6.90 25.99
CA GLU A 495 -18.77 -7.90 26.94
C GLU A 495 -17.84 -7.95 28.16
N ILE A 496 -18.43 -7.74 29.36
CA ILE A 496 -17.73 -7.91 30.65
C ILE A 496 -18.31 -9.15 31.31
N GLY A 497 -17.54 -10.24 31.30
CA GLY A 497 -17.83 -11.44 32.05
C GLY A 497 -17.16 -11.40 33.42
N PHE A 498 -17.91 -11.74 34.47
CA PHE A 498 -17.34 -12.08 35.77
C PHE A 498 -17.27 -13.60 35.88
N GLU A 499 -16.08 -14.20 35.83
CA GLU A 499 -15.90 -15.57 36.30
C GLU A 499 -15.53 -15.57 37.78
N ASP A 500 -16.23 -16.41 38.55
CA ASP A 500 -15.94 -16.65 39.94
C ASP A 500 -14.79 -17.69 40.06
N LEU A 501 -13.64 -17.24 40.56
CA LEU A 501 -12.50 -18.12 40.78
C LEU A 501 -12.58 -18.78 42.18
N TRP A 502 -13.24 -19.95 42.20
CA TRP A 502 -12.81 -21.21 42.86
C TRP A 502 -13.58 -21.73 44.12
N ASN A 503 -14.57 -22.64 43.98
CA ASN A 503 -14.48 -24.13 44.01
C ASN A 503 -15.87 -24.77 44.23
N GLY A 504 -16.26 -25.67 43.33
CA GLY A 504 -17.05 -26.84 43.70
C GLY A 504 -18.57 -26.75 43.59
N GLY A 505 -19.07 -26.84 42.35
CA GLY A 505 -20.06 -27.88 42.04
C GLY A 505 -21.53 -27.49 41.97
N ASP A 506 -21.87 -26.23 41.77
CA ASP A 506 -23.15 -25.87 41.15
C ASP A 506 -22.94 -25.61 39.64
N LYS A 507 -24.01 -25.80 38.88
CA LYS A 507 -24.02 -25.91 37.39
C LYS A 507 -24.93 -24.86 36.79
N ASP A 508 -25.07 -23.76 37.48
CA ASP A 508 -25.84 -22.58 37.13
C ASP A 508 -24.84 -21.58 36.55
N TYR A 509 -24.77 -21.57 35.21
CA TYR A 509 -24.33 -20.40 34.50
C TYR A 509 -25.37 -19.31 34.76
N ASP A 510 -25.11 -18.44 35.73
CA ASP A 510 -25.83 -17.18 35.82
C ASP A 510 -25.28 -16.27 34.71
N ASP A 511 -25.99 -16.27 33.57
CA ASP A 511 -25.79 -15.44 32.37
C ASP A 511 -25.92 -13.93 32.68
N SER A 512 -25.09 -13.40 33.59
CA SER A 512 -24.98 -11.98 33.88
C SER A 512 -24.02 -11.31 32.88
N ILE A 513 -24.34 -11.41 31.58
CA ILE A 513 -23.62 -10.69 30.53
C ILE A 513 -24.22 -9.28 30.46
N PHE A 514 -23.46 -8.28 30.88
CA PHE A 514 -23.78 -6.89 30.61
C PHE A 514 -23.34 -6.57 29.18
N ARG A 515 -24.31 -6.31 28.29
CA ARG A 515 -24.07 -5.81 26.94
C ARG A 515 -24.34 -4.31 26.89
N PHE A 516 -23.35 -3.57 26.42
CA PHE A 516 -23.48 -2.16 26.08
C PHE A 516 -23.40 -2.04 24.56
N ASP A 517 -24.50 -1.66 23.91
CA ASP A 517 -24.49 -1.25 22.51
C ASP A 517 -24.02 0.21 22.46
N ILE A 518 -22.80 0.44 21.98
CA ILE A 518 -22.27 1.79 21.81
C ILE A 518 -22.59 2.24 20.40
N GLY A 519 -23.80 2.76 20.20
CA GLY A 519 -24.13 3.53 19.01
C GLY A 519 -23.42 4.88 19.05
N GLN A 520 -22.56 5.12 18.07
CA GLN A 520 -21.94 6.39 17.67
C GLN A 520 -20.77 6.94 18.52
N THR A 521 -19.69 7.15 17.76
CA THR A 521 -18.54 8.06 17.93
C THR A 521 -17.37 7.65 18.83
N ASN A 522 -16.28 7.30 18.14
CA ASN A 522 -14.90 7.20 18.61
C ASN A 522 -14.27 8.55 19.06
N ALA A 523 -15.05 9.51 19.56
CA ALA A 523 -14.49 10.70 20.19
C ALA A 523 -13.96 10.41 21.62
N ALA A 524 -14.49 9.37 22.28
CA ALA A 524 -14.11 9.02 23.65
C ALA A 524 -13.01 7.93 23.75
N LEU A 525 -12.75 7.15 22.69
CA LEU A 525 -11.61 6.24 22.65
C LEU A 525 -10.27 6.99 22.52
N LEU A 526 -10.28 8.16 21.86
CA LEU A 526 -9.10 9.04 21.74
C LEU A 526 -8.70 9.75 23.05
N ALA A 527 -9.59 9.83 24.04
CA ALA A 527 -9.25 10.46 25.33
C ALA A 527 -8.41 9.56 26.26
N LYS A 528 -8.26 8.26 25.94
CA LYS A 528 -7.45 7.32 26.74
C LYS A 528 -6.10 6.98 26.12
N GLU A 529 -5.90 7.32 24.83
CA GLU A 529 -4.62 7.39 24.13
C GLU A 529 -3.95 8.77 24.25
N ALA A 530 -4.60 9.75 24.91
CA ALA A 530 -4.06 11.09 25.20
C ALA A 530 -2.90 11.13 26.22
N THR A 531 -2.07 10.08 26.25
CA THR A 531 -0.68 10.16 26.72
C THR A 531 0.34 10.16 25.57
N LYS A 532 -0.10 10.03 24.31
CA LYS A 532 0.72 10.38 23.15
C LYS A 532 0.23 11.73 22.58
N PRO A 533 1.08 12.76 22.49
CA PRO A 533 0.73 14.05 21.90
C PRO A 533 0.24 13.89 20.46
N ALA A 534 -0.35 14.94 19.88
CA ALA A 534 -0.75 15.11 18.47
C ALA A 534 0.44 15.06 17.48
N THR A 535 1.36 14.11 17.69
CA THR A 535 2.61 13.81 17.00
C THR A 535 2.84 12.29 16.98
N ALA A 536 1.81 11.47 17.20
CA ALA A 536 1.94 10.03 16.96
C ALA A 536 2.13 9.90 15.44
N THR A 537 3.34 9.58 15.01
CA THR A 537 3.72 9.33 13.61
C THR A 537 3.56 7.84 13.30
N ASP A 538 2.60 7.18 13.95
CA ASP A 538 2.46 5.74 13.88
C ASP A 538 1.43 5.43 12.80
N ASN A 539 1.65 4.37 12.05
CA ASN A 539 0.72 3.93 11.02
C ASN A 539 -0.43 3.16 11.68
N ASP A 540 -1.64 3.69 11.54
CA ASP A 540 -2.85 3.15 12.16
C ASP A 540 -3.71 2.35 11.16
N THR A 541 -4.60 1.52 11.71
CA THR A 541 -5.64 0.84 10.92
C THR A 541 -6.99 1.04 11.59
N ILE A 542 -7.89 1.71 10.88
CA ILE A 542 -9.17 2.21 11.40
C ILE A 542 -10.32 1.69 10.54
N THR A 543 -11.42 1.26 11.16
CA THR A 543 -12.64 0.80 10.46
C THR A 543 -13.89 1.33 11.17
N GLY A 544 -14.80 1.98 10.44
CA GLY A 544 -16.08 2.52 10.95
C GLY A 544 -17.15 1.44 11.11
N GLY A 545 -17.38 0.66 10.05
CA GLY A 545 -18.27 -0.51 10.09
C GLY A 545 -19.66 -0.19 9.54
N LEU A 546 -20.68 -0.11 10.39
CA LEU A 546 -22.06 0.16 9.98
C LEU A 546 -22.52 1.53 10.45
N GLY A 547 -23.19 2.26 9.56
CA GLY A 547 -23.74 3.59 9.80
C GLY A 547 -22.71 4.70 9.58
N ASN A 548 -23.20 5.94 9.60
CA ASN A 548 -22.41 7.12 9.25
C ASN A 548 -21.37 7.47 10.33
N ASP A 549 -20.10 7.38 9.99
CA ASP A 549 -18.95 7.51 10.88
C ASP A 549 -18.08 8.76 10.63
N LYS A 550 -17.21 9.06 11.59
CA LYS A 550 -16.18 10.11 11.49
C LYS A 550 -14.83 9.55 11.92
N LEU A 551 -13.90 9.43 10.98
CA LEU A 551 -12.63 8.72 11.14
C LEU A 551 -11.44 9.63 10.82
N PHE A 552 -10.39 9.57 11.64
CA PHE A 552 -9.19 10.41 11.51
C PHE A 552 -7.92 9.54 11.64
N GLY A 553 -7.07 9.52 10.62
CA GLY A 553 -5.75 8.85 10.63
C GLY A 553 -4.72 9.59 11.47
N LEU A 554 -4.66 10.92 11.30
CA LEU A 554 -3.76 11.86 11.99
C LEU A 554 -2.37 11.94 11.34
N ALA A 555 -1.38 11.21 11.83
CA ALA A 555 -0.02 11.31 11.30
C ALA A 555 0.61 9.94 11.20
N GLY A 556 1.21 9.62 10.07
CA GLY A 556 1.64 8.25 9.75
C GLY A 556 1.01 7.81 8.45
N ASP A 557 1.46 6.70 7.89
CA ASP A 557 0.83 6.14 6.68
C ASP A 557 -0.30 5.19 7.13
N ASP A 558 -1.53 5.69 7.12
CA ASP A 558 -2.69 5.06 7.75
C ASP A 558 -3.54 4.24 6.77
N VAL A 559 -4.32 3.30 7.30
CA VAL A 559 -5.37 2.59 6.54
C VAL A 559 -6.72 2.84 7.21
N VAL A 560 -7.60 3.61 6.55
CA VAL A 560 -8.90 4.00 7.11
C VAL A 560 -10.03 3.55 6.19
N SER A 561 -11.05 2.90 6.75
CA SER A 561 -12.24 2.47 6.03
C SER A 561 -13.51 2.92 6.73
N GLY A 562 -14.40 3.64 6.04
CA GLY A 562 -15.73 4.04 6.51
C GLY A 562 -16.63 2.83 6.72
N GLY A 563 -16.96 2.12 5.64
CA GLY A 563 -17.76 0.89 5.71
C GLY A 563 -19.09 1.05 5.01
N GLN A 564 -20.20 0.93 5.74
CA GLN A 564 -21.55 1.20 5.21
C GLN A 564 -22.09 2.47 5.87
N GLY A 565 -22.82 3.29 5.12
CA GLY A 565 -23.36 4.56 5.58
C GLY A 565 -22.59 5.74 4.97
N ASP A 566 -23.10 6.95 5.17
CA ASP A 566 -22.47 8.16 4.64
C ASP A 566 -21.38 8.65 5.61
N ASP A 567 -20.13 8.34 5.32
CA ASP A 567 -18.99 8.47 6.21
C ASP A 567 -18.18 9.74 5.96
N GLN A 568 -17.42 10.16 6.97
CA GLN A 568 -16.42 11.21 6.85
C GLN A 568 -15.05 10.69 7.28
N VAL A 569 -14.08 10.70 6.37
CA VAL A 569 -12.77 10.11 6.54
C VAL A 569 -11.68 11.15 6.27
N TRP A 570 -10.70 11.27 7.18
CA TRP A 570 -9.55 12.15 7.03
C TRP A 570 -8.24 11.41 7.29
N GLY A 571 -7.31 11.39 6.33
CA GLY A 571 -5.95 10.88 6.51
C GLY A 571 -5.08 11.83 7.35
N ASN A 572 -4.99 13.08 6.91
CA ASN A 572 -4.23 14.22 7.42
C ASN A 572 -2.75 14.26 7.02
N SER A 573 -1.85 13.42 7.51
CA SER A 573 -0.42 13.53 7.19
C SER A 573 0.25 12.17 7.08
N GLY A 574 0.89 11.90 5.96
CA GLY A 574 1.43 10.59 5.61
C GLY A 574 0.82 10.12 4.30
N ASN A 575 1.22 8.94 3.83
CA ASN A 575 0.72 8.36 2.60
C ASN A 575 -0.38 7.36 2.96
N ASP A 576 -1.62 7.82 2.96
CA ASP A 576 -2.75 7.11 3.53
C ASP A 576 -3.49 6.26 2.49
N VAL A 577 -4.14 5.19 2.95
CA VAL A 577 -5.10 4.41 2.17
C VAL A 577 -6.48 4.61 2.77
N LEU A 578 -7.32 5.39 2.10
CA LEU A 578 -8.63 5.81 2.58
C LEU A 578 -9.74 5.20 1.73
N ARG A 579 -10.76 4.64 2.38
CA ARG A 579 -11.94 4.04 1.73
C ARG A 579 -13.21 4.61 2.35
N GLY A 580 -14.09 5.19 1.54
CA GLY A 580 -15.46 5.55 1.94
C GLY A 580 -16.25 4.27 2.22
N GLY A 581 -16.57 3.53 1.17
CA GLY A 581 -17.28 2.26 1.26
C GLY A 581 -18.59 2.31 0.50
N ALA A 582 -19.72 2.18 1.19
CA ALA A 582 -21.04 2.25 0.59
C ALA A 582 -21.87 3.33 1.27
N GLY A 583 -22.40 4.28 0.52
CA GLY A 583 -23.06 5.48 1.04
C GLY A 583 -22.45 6.72 0.37
N ASP A 584 -23.02 7.89 0.62
CA ASP A 584 -22.51 9.13 0.02
C ASP A 584 -21.37 9.69 0.90
N ASP A 585 -20.13 9.33 0.61
CA ASP A 585 -19.01 9.54 1.51
C ASP A 585 -18.27 10.87 1.29
N LYS A 586 -17.59 11.34 2.33
CA LYS A 586 -16.63 12.46 2.23
C LYS A 586 -15.26 12.02 2.71
N VAL A 587 -14.28 12.01 1.80
CA VAL A 587 -12.93 11.53 2.08
C VAL A 587 -11.88 12.60 1.74
N SER A 588 -10.90 12.78 2.62
CA SER A 588 -9.81 13.74 2.45
C SER A 588 -8.48 13.11 2.83
N GLY A 589 -7.54 13.10 1.88
CA GLY A 589 -6.17 12.59 2.02
C GLY A 589 -5.36 13.41 3.00
N GLY A 590 -5.06 14.65 2.64
CA GLY A 590 -4.28 15.58 3.47
C GLY A 590 -2.90 15.78 2.86
N VAL A 591 -1.85 15.70 3.68
CA VAL A 591 -0.47 15.88 3.23
C VAL A 591 0.21 14.53 3.05
N GLY A 592 0.62 14.23 1.83
CA GLY A 592 1.30 13.00 1.46
C GLY A 592 0.68 12.44 0.17
N ASN A 593 1.22 11.32 -0.31
CA ASN A 593 0.74 10.70 -1.53
C ASN A 593 -0.30 9.63 -1.16
N ASP A 594 -1.57 9.98 -1.28
CA ASP A 594 -2.68 9.21 -0.75
C ASP A 594 -3.33 8.32 -1.82
N SER A 595 -3.94 7.21 -1.37
CA SER A 595 -4.79 6.34 -2.18
C SER A 595 -6.22 6.39 -1.66
N ILE A 596 -7.10 7.07 -2.38
CA ILE A 596 -8.46 7.38 -1.96
C ILE A 596 -9.46 6.62 -2.83
N PHE A 597 -10.38 5.89 -2.19
CA PHE A 597 -11.46 5.17 -2.85
C PHE A 597 -12.81 5.60 -2.26
N GLY A 598 -13.71 6.13 -3.09
CA GLY A 598 -15.09 6.47 -2.69
C GLY A 598 -15.91 5.20 -2.44
N GLY A 599 -16.28 4.50 -3.52
CA GLY A 599 -16.94 3.21 -3.46
C GLY A 599 -18.30 3.23 -4.16
N ASP A 600 -19.36 2.82 -3.47
CA ASP A 600 -20.73 2.91 -3.96
C ASP A 600 -21.39 4.17 -3.34
N GLY A 601 -21.95 5.08 -4.13
CA GLY A 601 -22.62 6.29 -3.63
C GLY A 601 -22.17 7.55 -4.38
N ASP A 602 -22.82 8.68 -4.12
CA ASP A 602 -22.39 9.96 -4.68
C ASP A 602 -21.32 10.59 -3.75
N ASP A 603 -20.04 10.38 -4.05
CA ASP A 603 -18.93 10.67 -3.14
C ASP A 603 -18.28 12.05 -3.36
N VAL A 604 -17.66 12.59 -2.31
CA VAL A 604 -16.82 13.80 -2.35
C VAL A 604 -15.41 13.50 -1.86
N LEU A 605 -14.45 13.49 -2.78
CA LEU A 605 -13.08 13.03 -2.54
C LEU A 605 -12.07 14.15 -2.80
N SER A 606 -11.09 14.31 -1.91
CA SER A 606 -10.03 15.31 -2.02
C SER A 606 -8.66 14.75 -1.64
N GLY A 607 -7.68 14.86 -2.53
CA GLY A 607 -6.28 14.50 -2.27
C GLY A 607 -5.58 15.47 -1.30
N GLU A 608 -5.68 16.76 -1.62
CA GLU A 608 -5.03 17.89 -0.94
C GLU A 608 -3.57 18.14 -1.37
N SER A 609 -2.56 17.56 -0.74
CA SER A 609 -1.16 17.89 -1.04
C SER A 609 -0.31 16.65 -1.15
N GLY A 610 0.16 16.35 -2.35
CA GLY A 610 0.98 15.19 -2.68
C GLY A 610 0.54 14.63 -4.03
N ASP A 611 1.21 13.57 -4.49
CA ASP A 611 0.81 12.90 -5.74
C ASP A 611 -0.20 11.79 -5.40
N ASP A 612 -1.49 12.04 -5.61
CA ASP A 612 -2.58 11.20 -5.11
C ASP A 612 -3.19 10.26 -6.18
N ASP A 613 -3.69 9.07 -5.77
CA ASP A 613 -4.53 8.18 -6.61
C ASP A 613 -5.96 8.21 -6.05
N ILE A 614 -6.87 8.87 -6.77
CA ILE A 614 -8.26 9.11 -6.34
C ILE A 614 -9.22 8.39 -7.27
N ARG A 615 -10.09 7.54 -6.71
CA ARG A 615 -11.11 6.79 -7.46
C ARG A 615 -12.49 6.97 -6.84
N GLY A 616 -13.42 7.56 -7.59
CA GLY A 616 -14.81 7.77 -7.19
C GLY A 616 -15.52 6.43 -6.97
N GLY A 617 -15.76 5.70 -8.05
CA GLY A 617 -16.36 4.38 -7.99
C GLY A 617 -17.67 4.35 -8.76
N ALA A 618 -18.78 4.13 -8.07
CA ALA A 618 -20.10 4.08 -8.67
C ALA A 618 -21.02 5.11 -8.04
N GLY A 619 -21.56 6.02 -8.84
CA GLY A 619 -22.38 7.15 -8.38
C GLY A 619 -21.91 8.43 -9.06
N LYS A 620 -22.48 9.57 -8.68
CA LYS A 620 -22.06 10.87 -9.21
C LYS A 620 -21.05 11.49 -8.27
N ASP A 621 -19.78 11.34 -8.61
CA ASP A 621 -18.70 11.67 -7.71
C ASP A 621 -18.11 13.05 -8.00
N ILE A 622 -17.59 13.71 -6.96
CA ILE A 622 -16.83 14.96 -7.04
C ILE A 622 -15.42 14.71 -6.53
N LEU A 623 -14.44 14.78 -7.43
CA LEU A 623 -13.04 14.50 -7.14
C LEU A 623 -12.19 15.77 -7.31
N SER A 624 -11.25 15.99 -6.39
CA SER A 624 -10.26 17.07 -6.45
C SER A 624 -8.88 16.59 -6.03
N GLY A 625 -7.91 16.59 -6.93
CA GLY A 625 -6.50 16.27 -6.64
C GLY A 625 -5.88 17.33 -5.74
N ASN A 626 -6.02 18.59 -6.16
CA ASN A 626 -5.47 19.81 -5.56
C ASN A 626 -4.00 20.05 -5.91
N SER A 627 -3.02 19.62 -5.10
CA SER A 627 -1.62 19.99 -5.32
C SER A 627 -0.72 18.77 -5.41
N GLY A 628 -0.11 18.57 -6.56
CA GLY A 628 0.77 17.43 -6.86
C GLY A 628 0.41 16.89 -8.24
N ASN A 629 1.08 15.82 -8.66
CA ASN A 629 0.77 15.16 -9.93
C ASN A 629 -0.19 14.00 -9.65
N ASP A 630 -1.48 14.27 -9.78
CA ASP A 630 -2.54 13.40 -9.32
C ASP A 630 -3.03 12.46 -10.42
N THR A 631 -3.50 11.27 -10.03
CA THR A 631 -4.19 10.32 -10.90
C THR A 631 -5.63 10.17 -10.44
N LEU A 632 -6.59 10.59 -11.26
CA LEU A 632 -8.00 10.62 -10.87
C LEU A 632 -8.85 9.76 -11.79
N SER A 633 -9.89 9.12 -11.25
CA SER A 633 -10.89 8.40 -12.04
C SER A 633 -12.26 8.51 -11.35
N GLY A 634 -13.23 9.14 -12.03
CA GLY A 634 -14.61 9.23 -11.52
C GLY A 634 -15.24 7.84 -11.40
N GLY A 635 -15.13 7.04 -12.45
CA GLY A 635 -15.63 5.66 -12.45
C GLY A 635 -16.91 5.55 -13.25
N ALA A 636 -18.02 5.18 -12.61
CA ALA A 636 -19.31 5.03 -13.27
C ALA A 636 -20.35 5.99 -12.70
N GLY A 637 -20.91 6.84 -13.55
CA GLY A 637 -21.86 7.88 -13.17
C GLY A 637 -21.52 9.18 -13.90
N ASP A 638 -22.24 10.27 -13.63
CA ASP A 638 -21.90 11.55 -14.25
C ASP A 638 -21.03 12.33 -13.25
N ASP A 639 -19.71 12.35 -13.45
CA ASP A 639 -18.74 12.78 -12.45
C ASP A 639 -18.17 14.19 -12.70
N GLU A 640 -17.70 14.85 -11.64
CA GLU A 640 -16.91 16.09 -11.71
C GLU A 640 -15.49 15.82 -11.20
N VAL A 641 -14.49 15.93 -12.08
CA VAL A 641 -13.10 15.56 -11.77
C VAL A 641 -12.17 16.74 -12.01
N GLY A 642 -11.52 17.23 -10.95
CA GLY A 642 -10.53 18.29 -11.01
C GLY A 642 -9.13 17.81 -10.61
N GLY A 643 -8.13 17.99 -11.48
CA GLY A 643 -6.72 17.72 -11.19
C GLY A 643 -6.17 18.73 -10.18
N GLY A 644 -6.01 19.99 -10.60
CA GLY A 644 -5.65 21.09 -9.71
C GLY A 644 -4.36 21.76 -10.14
N SER A 645 -3.27 21.53 -9.42
CA SER A 645 -1.96 22.07 -9.74
C SER A 645 -0.92 20.97 -9.75
N GLY A 646 -0.17 20.87 -10.85
CA GLY A 646 0.72 19.75 -11.13
C GLY A 646 0.38 19.18 -12.50
N ASP A 647 1.10 18.16 -12.92
CA ASP A 647 0.85 17.48 -14.19
C ASP A 647 -0.06 16.27 -13.92
N ASP A 648 -1.37 16.46 -14.08
CA ASP A 648 -2.38 15.50 -13.64
C ASP A 648 -2.78 14.49 -14.74
N THR A 649 -3.19 13.29 -14.33
CA THR A 649 -3.78 12.27 -15.21
C THR A 649 -5.23 12.01 -14.83
N LEU A 650 -6.15 12.41 -15.70
CA LEU A 650 -7.59 12.24 -15.54
C LEU A 650 -8.03 11.03 -16.38
N ASN A 651 -8.32 9.90 -15.73
CA ASN A 651 -8.78 8.69 -16.39
C ASN A 651 -10.28 8.73 -16.63
N ASP A 652 -10.67 8.50 -17.88
CA ASP A 652 -12.07 8.47 -18.30
C ASP A 652 -12.90 7.38 -17.59
N GLY A 653 -14.18 7.69 -17.39
CA GLY A 653 -15.19 6.84 -16.77
C GLY A 653 -16.34 6.46 -17.73
N LEU A 654 -17.40 5.90 -17.17
CA LEU A 654 -18.68 5.70 -17.86
C LEU A 654 -19.65 6.76 -17.39
N GLY A 655 -20.27 7.52 -18.30
CA GLY A 655 -21.30 8.50 -17.93
C GLY A 655 -21.19 9.76 -18.74
N ASN A 656 -21.59 10.92 -18.23
CA ASN A 656 -21.30 12.19 -18.88
C ASN A 656 -20.52 13.05 -17.91
N ASP A 657 -19.21 13.05 -18.06
CA ASP A 657 -18.28 13.56 -17.06
C ASP A 657 -17.79 14.97 -17.39
N ASN A 658 -17.34 15.69 -16.37
CA ASN A 658 -16.74 17.00 -16.50
C ASN A 658 -15.34 17.03 -15.89
N TYR A 659 -14.34 17.19 -16.75
CA TYR A 659 -12.91 17.18 -16.38
C TYR A 659 -12.30 18.60 -16.38
N ASP A 660 -11.49 18.91 -15.38
CA ASP A 660 -10.69 20.14 -15.28
C ASP A 660 -9.27 19.77 -14.86
N GLY A 661 -8.29 19.80 -15.78
CA GLY A 661 -6.89 19.53 -15.41
C GLY A 661 -6.32 20.59 -14.46
N GLY A 662 -6.78 21.84 -14.60
CA GLY A 662 -6.32 22.94 -13.77
C GLY A 662 -5.04 23.58 -14.31
N SER A 663 -3.93 23.44 -13.60
CA SER A 663 -2.67 24.12 -13.90
C SER A 663 -1.49 23.17 -13.93
N GLY A 664 -0.85 23.07 -15.08
CA GLY A 664 0.31 22.20 -15.29
C GLY A 664 0.23 21.69 -16.71
N PHE A 665 0.74 20.48 -16.95
CA PHE A 665 0.54 19.75 -18.18
C PHE A 665 -0.36 18.54 -17.91
N ASP A 666 -1.63 18.67 -18.21
CA ASP A 666 -2.65 17.71 -17.79
C ASP A 666 -3.03 16.76 -18.94
N THR A 667 -3.26 15.50 -18.60
CA THR A 667 -3.59 14.42 -19.53
C THR A 667 -4.98 13.87 -19.25
N LEU A 668 -5.84 13.85 -20.27
CA LEU A 668 -7.11 13.11 -20.25
C LEU A 668 -6.93 11.76 -20.95
N ASP A 669 -7.15 10.66 -20.22
CA ASP A 669 -6.78 9.30 -20.65
C ASP A 669 -8.01 8.41 -20.91
N PHE A 670 -8.23 8.06 -22.17
CA PHE A 670 -9.27 7.13 -22.65
C PHE A 670 -8.74 5.72 -22.95
N SER A 671 -7.51 5.37 -22.56
CA SER A 671 -6.87 4.07 -22.87
C SER A 671 -7.65 2.85 -22.39
N ASN A 672 -8.46 3.02 -21.35
CA ASN A 672 -9.32 1.97 -20.82
C ASN A 672 -10.70 1.87 -21.49
N ALA A 673 -11.01 2.77 -22.44
CA ALA A 673 -12.29 2.80 -23.11
C ALA A 673 -12.59 1.52 -23.89
N LYS A 674 -13.86 1.11 -23.90
CA LYS A 674 -14.32 -0.14 -24.51
C LYS A 674 -14.84 0.00 -25.94
N ALA A 675 -14.72 1.19 -26.51
CA ALA A 675 -15.09 1.51 -27.89
C ALA A 675 -14.27 2.71 -28.37
N GLY A 676 -14.29 2.95 -29.69
CA GLY A 676 -13.65 4.12 -30.27
C GLY A 676 -14.31 5.41 -29.82
N ILE A 677 -13.48 6.43 -29.60
CA ILE A 677 -13.83 7.72 -29.05
C ILE A 677 -13.71 8.83 -30.10
N THR A 678 -14.44 9.91 -29.90
CA THR A 678 -14.35 11.12 -30.72
C THR A 678 -14.09 12.33 -29.82
N ILE A 679 -12.91 12.92 -29.96
CA ILE A 679 -12.46 14.11 -29.22
C ILE A 679 -12.51 15.33 -30.13
N ASP A 680 -13.08 16.42 -29.62
CA ASP A 680 -13.04 17.74 -30.24
C ASP A 680 -12.58 18.78 -29.20
N VAL A 681 -11.26 18.98 -29.10
CA VAL A 681 -10.62 19.92 -28.16
C VAL A 681 -11.08 21.35 -28.42
N SER A 682 -11.32 21.73 -29.67
CA SER A 682 -11.89 23.07 -29.98
C SER A 682 -13.29 23.30 -29.43
N LYS A 683 -13.98 22.24 -29.00
CA LYS A 683 -15.28 22.29 -28.33
C LYS A 683 -15.22 21.85 -26.87
N SER A 684 -14.05 21.45 -26.36
CA SER A 684 -13.93 20.93 -25.00
C SER A 684 -14.86 19.73 -24.76
N SER A 685 -14.91 18.80 -25.73
CA SER A 685 -15.87 17.67 -25.69
C SER A 685 -15.29 16.36 -26.18
N ALA A 686 -15.63 15.25 -25.52
CA ALA A 686 -15.36 13.89 -25.95
C ALA A 686 -16.67 13.06 -25.99
N THR A 687 -16.71 12.03 -26.84
CA THR A 687 -17.84 11.09 -26.92
C THR A 687 -17.34 9.68 -27.21
N GLY A 688 -18.11 8.65 -26.86
CA GLY A 688 -17.79 7.24 -27.14
C GLY A 688 -18.08 6.33 -25.95
N GLN A 689 -17.78 6.81 -24.74
CA GLN A 689 -18.20 6.23 -23.47
C GLN A 689 -19.12 7.14 -22.64
N GLY A 690 -19.49 8.27 -23.25
CA GLY A 690 -20.18 9.35 -22.60
C GLY A 690 -20.41 10.52 -23.52
N ASN A 691 -20.93 11.62 -22.97
CA ASN A 691 -20.82 12.94 -23.59
C ASN A 691 -20.09 13.85 -22.62
N ASP A 692 -18.76 13.73 -22.65
CA ASP A 692 -17.90 14.30 -21.64
C ASP A 692 -17.43 15.69 -22.07
N THR A 693 -17.18 16.55 -21.08
CA THR A 693 -16.61 17.88 -21.29
C THR A 693 -15.32 18.04 -20.53
N PHE A 694 -14.39 18.82 -21.07
CA PHE A 694 -13.09 19.02 -20.43
C PHE A 694 -12.51 20.41 -20.70
N LYS A 695 -11.70 20.92 -19.77
CA LYS A 695 -10.95 22.17 -19.93
C LYS A 695 -9.60 22.05 -19.24
N SER A 696 -8.66 22.94 -19.61
CA SER A 696 -7.30 22.93 -19.05
C SER A 696 -6.65 21.55 -19.18
N VAL A 697 -6.68 20.98 -20.38
CA VAL A 697 -6.08 19.69 -20.71
C VAL A 697 -5.22 19.91 -21.94
N GLU A 698 -3.94 19.55 -21.85
CA GLU A 698 -2.95 19.73 -22.91
C GLU A 698 -2.70 18.44 -23.69
N SER A 699 -2.91 17.28 -23.06
CA SER A 699 -2.74 15.96 -23.67
C SER A 699 -3.99 15.10 -23.61
N VAL A 700 -4.26 14.38 -24.70
CA VAL A 700 -5.32 13.39 -24.72
C VAL A 700 -4.81 12.06 -25.29
N VAL A 701 -5.04 10.99 -24.52
CA VAL A 701 -4.70 9.61 -24.88
C VAL A 701 -5.97 8.87 -25.29
N GLY A 702 -5.92 8.15 -26.41
CA GLY A 702 -7.03 7.38 -26.95
C GLY A 702 -7.15 5.97 -26.43
N SER A 703 -8.14 5.30 -26.98
CA SER A 703 -8.50 3.93 -26.71
C SER A 703 -7.66 2.94 -27.52
N ALA A 704 -8.00 1.66 -27.44
CA ALA A 704 -7.43 0.62 -28.31
C ALA A 704 -8.26 0.37 -29.59
N PHE A 705 -9.13 1.32 -29.94
CA PHE A 705 -10.06 1.23 -31.07
C PHE A 705 -9.88 2.43 -31.99
N ALA A 706 -10.50 2.37 -33.17
CA ALA A 706 -10.44 3.47 -34.13
C ALA A 706 -11.07 4.76 -33.57
N ASP A 707 -10.22 5.73 -33.30
CA ASP A 707 -10.54 6.99 -32.66
C ASP A 707 -10.55 8.16 -33.65
N THR A 708 -11.18 9.26 -33.26
CA THR A 708 -11.22 10.50 -34.07
C THR A 708 -10.86 11.71 -33.24
N TYR A 709 -9.79 12.40 -33.63
CA TYR A 709 -9.28 13.58 -32.95
C TYR A 709 -9.46 14.83 -33.78
N LYS A 710 -9.85 15.89 -33.10
CA LYS A 710 -9.85 17.24 -33.63
C LYS A 710 -9.30 18.19 -32.57
N GLY A 711 -8.14 18.77 -32.86
CA GLY A 711 -7.46 19.73 -32.01
C GLY A 711 -8.12 21.10 -31.97
N SER A 712 -7.32 22.11 -31.64
CA SER A 712 -7.70 23.44 -31.25
C SER A 712 -6.97 24.50 -32.10
N LYS A 713 -6.60 25.63 -31.52
CA LYS A 713 -5.68 26.59 -32.16
C LYS A 713 -4.39 26.76 -31.36
N ASN A 714 -4.30 26.02 -30.26
CA ASN A 714 -3.17 25.97 -29.36
C ASN A 714 -2.34 24.74 -29.72
N ASN A 715 -1.24 24.54 -29.02
CA ASN A 715 -0.44 23.33 -29.21
C ASN A 715 -1.14 22.17 -28.50
N ASP A 716 -1.58 21.17 -29.26
CA ASP A 716 -2.23 19.99 -28.71
C ASP A 716 -1.27 18.78 -28.71
N VAL A 717 -1.42 17.88 -27.74
CA VAL A 717 -0.67 16.60 -27.70
C VAL A 717 -1.64 15.43 -27.77
N PHE A 718 -1.61 14.67 -28.87
CA PHE A 718 -2.46 13.49 -29.07
C PHE A 718 -1.66 12.20 -29.15
N VAL A 719 -2.20 11.17 -28.50
CA VAL A 719 -1.74 9.79 -28.58
C VAL A 719 -2.95 8.93 -28.95
N GLY A 720 -2.99 8.43 -30.19
CA GLY A 720 -4.11 7.66 -30.74
C GLY A 720 -4.33 6.33 -30.03
N GLY A 721 -3.26 5.55 -29.85
CA GLY A 721 -3.32 4.27 -29.14
C GLY A 721 -3.20 3.10 -30.10
N ASP A 722 -4.01 2.05 -29.91
CA ASP A 722 -4.17 1.03 -30.95
C ASP A 722 -5.42 1.39 -31.76
N GLY A 723 -5.50 1.00 -33.04
CA GLY A 723 -6.68 1.29 -33.86
C GLY A 723 -6.29 1.97 -35.17
N ASP A 724 -7.25 2.10 -36.09
CA ASP A 724 -7.06 2.88 -37.30
C ASP A 724 -7.58 4.30 -37.03
N ASP A 725 -6.73 5.20 -36.55
CA ASP A 725 -7.16 6.49 -36.00
C ASP A 725 -7.25 7.59 -37.05
N VAL A 726 -8.07 8.61 -36.77
CA VAL A 726 -8.17 9.81 -37.62
C VAL A 726 -7.79 11.04 -36.81
N ILE A 727 -6.62 11.61 -37.09
CA ILE A 727 -6.04 12.71 -36.30
C ILE A 727 -6.00 14.00 -37.12
N ARG A 728 -6.47 15.10 -36.51
CA ARG A 728 -6.45 16.43 -37.10
C ARG A 728 -6.13 17.49 -36.04
N GLY A 729 -4.87 17.91 -35.99
CA GLY A 729 -4.35 18.91 -35.02
C GLY A 729 -4.96 20.30 -35.16
N LEU A 730 -5.28 20.72 -36.39
CA LEU A 730 -5.71 22.08 -36.76
C LEU A 730 -4.54 23.06 -36.84
N GLY A 731 -4.42 24.00 -35.90
CA GLY A 731 -3.34 24.98 -35.91
C GLY A 731 -2.77 25.11 -34.51
N GLY A 732 -1.51 25.53 -34.42
CA GLY A 732 -0.71 25.30 -33.23
C GLY A 732 0.59 24.64 -33.68
N ALA A 733 1.48 24.33 -32.74
CA ALA A 733 2.57 23.40 -32.98
C ALA A 733 2.23 22.10 -32.24
N ASP A 734 1.55 21.20 -32.94
CA ASP A 734 0.94 20.01 -32.36
C ASP A 734 1.92 18.84 -32.31
N THR A 735 1.79 17.97 -31.31
CA THR A 735 2.51 16.68 -31.26
C THR A 735 1.49 15.56 -31.41
N LEU A 736 1.58 14.81 -32.50
CA LEU A 736 0.59 13.84 -32.91
C LEU A 736 1.26 12.45 -32.99
N THR A 737 0.74 11.50 -32.24
CA THR A 737 1.18 10.10 -32.26
C THR A 737 -0.02 9.27 -32.69
N GLY A 738 0.09 8.50 -33.78
CA GLY A 738 -0.97 7.62 -34.25
C GLY A 738 -1.07 6.37 -33.39
N GLY A 739 0.08 5.77 -33.10
CA GLY A 739 0.19 4.51 -32.38
C GLY A 739 0.18 3.32 -33.32
N ALA A 740 -0.50 2.25 -32.94
CA ALA A 740 -0.53 1.01 -33.72
C ALA A 740 -1.80 0.91 -34.57
N GLY A 741 -1.62 0.86 -35.89
CA GLY A 741 -2.72 0.58 -36.81
C GLY A 741 -2.48 1.27 -38.14
N LYS A 742 -3.55 1.66 -38.84
CA LYS A 742 -3.49 2.44 -40.07
C LYS A 742 -4.05 3.82 -39.84
N ASP A 743 -3.19 4.72 -39.41
CA ASP A 743 -3.64 6.02 -38.96
C ASP A 743 -3.75 7.01 -40.10
N THR A 744 -4.70 7.93 -40.01
CA THR A 744 -4.95 8.96 -41.01
C THR A 744 -4.82 10.35 -40.39
N PHE A 745 -3.75 11.04 -40.77
CA PHE A 745 -3.49 12.42 -40.40
C PHE A 745 -4.08 13.36 -41.45
N VAL A 746 -5.03 14.22 -41.07
CA VAL A 746 -5.85 15.01 -42.01
C VAL A 746 -5.48 16.49 -41.98
N TRP A 747 -5.15 17.06 -43.15
CA TRP A 747 -4.89 18.49 -43.32
C TRP A 747 -5.94 19.18 -44.20
N LEU A 748 -6.54 20.26 -43.70
CA LEU A 748 -7.53 21.06 -44.40
C LEU A 748 -7.07 22.52 -44.56
N ALA A 749 -7.32 23.12 -45.73
CA ALA A 749 -6.92 24.52 -46.02
C ALA A 749 -7.46 25.55 -45.02
N LYS A 750 -8.63 25.28 -44.42
CA LYS A 750 -9.29 26.16 -43.44
C LYS A 750 -8.71 26.06 -42.02
N ASP A 751 -7.93 25.02 -41.76
CA ASP A 751 -7.42 24.72 -40.42
C ASP A 751 -5.93 25.11 -40.28
N LEU A 752 -5.25 25.44 -41.39
CA LEU A 752 -3.85 25.86 -41.41
C LEU A 752 -3.59 27.02 -40.43
N GLY A 753 -2.58 26.86 -39.59
CA GLY A 753 -2.14 27.85 -38.60
C GLY A 753 -0.62 28.01 -38.59
N THR A 754 -0.13 29.11 -38.01
CA THR A 754 1.32 29.32 -37.88
C THR A 754 1.86 28.44 -36.75
N GLY A 755 2.44 27.29 -37.10
CA GLY A 755 3.14 26.41 -36.18
C GLY A 755 3.89 25.32 -36.94
N VAL A 756 4.52 24.40 -36.20
CA VAL A 756 5.20 23.24 -36.78
C VAL A 756 4.67 22.01 -36.07
N ASP A 757 3.87 21.23 -36.78
CA ASP A 757 3.30 20.00 -36.27
C ASP A 757 4.31 18.86 -36.39
N HIS A 758 4.27 17.95 -35.43
CA HIS A 758 5.21 16.85 -35.33
C HIS A 758 4.44 15.53 -35.21
N ILE A 759 4.56 14.70 -36.25
CA ILE A 759 4.05 13.32 -36.22
C ILE A 759 5.20 12.41 -35.80
N THR A 760 5.06 11.80 -34.63
CA THR A 760 6.16 11.16 -33.89
C THR A 760 6.48 9.74 -34.34
N ASP A 761 5.51 9.04 -34.92
CA ASP A 761 5.59 7.59 -35.18
C ASP A 761 5.06 7.15 -36.55
N PHE A 762 4.97 8.09 -37.51
CA PHE A 762 4.45 7.82 -38.85
C PHE A 762 5.11 6.57 -39.48
N SER A 763 4.27 5.64 -39.91
CA SER A 763 4.64 4.35 -40.47
C SER A 763 4.26 4.24 -41.95
N LYS A 764 4.61 3.10 -42.57
CA LYS A 764 4.28 2.83 -43.97
C LYS A 764 2.79 2.55 -44.20
N ASP A 765 2.09 2.14 -43.14
CA ASP A 765 0.70 1.72 -43.17
C ASP A 765 -0.24 2.93 -42.90
N ASP A 766 0.33 4.03 -42.43
CA ASP A 766 -0.36 5.30 -42.17
C ASP A 766 -0.52 6.15 -43.42
N ARG A 767 -1.40 7.14 -43.29
CA ARG A 767 -1.82 8.03 -44.35
C ARG A 767 -1.76 9.48 -43.91
N LEU A 768 -1.04 10.28 -44.69
CA LEU A 768 -1.16 11.74 -44.68
C LEU A 768 -2.21 12.19 -45.72
N ASP A 769 -3.41 12.55 -45.29
CA ASP A 769 -4.49 13.01 -46.17
C ASP A 769 -4.45 14.52 -46.41
N LEU A 770 -3.92 14.90 -47.58
CA LEU A 770 -3.86 16.28 -48.07
C LEU A 770 -4.95 16.59 -49.12
N SER A 771 -5.85 15.66 -49.42
CA SER A 771 -6.73 15.73 -50.59
C SER A 771 -7.67 16.95 -50.59
N ALA A 772 -8.20 17.31 -49.41
CA ALA A 772 -9.06 18.48 -49.26
C ALA A 772 -8.26 19.80 -49.23
N LEU A 773 -7.05 19.80 -48.66
CA LEU A 773 -6.13 20.93 -48.75
C LEU A 773 -5.81 21.26 -50.22
N LEU A 774 -5.39 20.26 -51.00
CA LEU A 774 -4.96 20.43 -52.39
C LEU A 774 -6.08 20.95 -53.31
N LYS A 775 -7.33 20.54 -53.09
CA LYS A 775 -8.50 21.05 -53.82
C LYS A 775 -8.79 22.53 -53.54
N GLY A 776 -8.37 23.03 -52.38
CA GLY A 776 -8.57 24.42 -51.95
C GLY A 776 -7.46 25.38 -52.35
N LEU A 777 -6.33 24.88 -52.88
CA LEU A 777 -5.17 25.69 -53.20
C LEU A 777 -5.37 26.54 -54.46
N SER A 778 -4.92 27.80 -54.40
CA SER A 778 -4.80 28.68 -55.55
C SER A 778 -3.59 28.29 -56.42
N PRO A 779 -3.52 28.71 -57.70
CA PRO A 779 -2.36 28.44 -58.55
C PRO A 779 -1.02 28.99 -58.05
N ARG A 780 -1.02 29.85 -57.03
CA ARG A 780 0.21 30.41 -56.41
C ARG A 780 0.63 29.63 -55.16
N ASP A 781 -0.19 28.71 -54.68
CA ASP A 781 0.07 27.98 -53.45
C ASP A 781 0.89 26.73 -53.76
N THR A 782 1.73 26.30 -52.84
CA THR A 782 2.62 25.14 -53.04
C THR A 782 2.68 24.27 -51.79
N VAL A 783 2.74 22.95 -52.00
CA VAL A 783 3.10 21.97 -50.97
C VAL A 783 4.48 21.44 -51.32
N LYS A 784 5.44 21.51 -50.39
CA LYS A 784 6.82 21.11 -50.61
C LYS A 784 7.27 20.10 -49.57
N PHE A 785 7.76 18.97 -50.06
CA PHE A 785 8.42 17.93 -49.28
C PHE A 785 9.94 18.19 -49.27
N VAL A 786 10.56 18.09 -48.09
CA VAL A 786 11.99 18.26 -47.90
C VAL A 786 12.49 17.18 -46.95
N ASP A 787 13.31 16.28 -47.47
CA ASP A 787 13.96 15.24 -46.68
C ASP A 787 15.17 15.79 -45.93
N ASN A 788 15.40 15.27 -44.73
CA ASN A 788 16.59 15.50 -43.93
C ASN A 788 16.98 14.23 -43.13
N ASP A 789 18.07 14.30 -42.36
CA ASP A 789 18.61 13.15 -41.62
C ASP A 789 17.64 12.57 -40.57
N LYS A 790 16.62 13.33 -40.15
CA LYS A 790 15.61 12.92 -39.14
C LYS A 790 14.29 12.45 -39.75
N GLY A 791 14.02 12.76 -41.02
CA GLY A 791 12.76 12.42 -41.67
C GLY A 791 12.36 13.43 -42.74
N THR A 792 11.05 13.58 -42.96
CA THR A 792 10.49 14.45 -44.01
C THR A 792 9.78 15.64 -43.39
N THR A 793 10.03 16.84 -43.94
CA THR A 793 9.23 18.03 -43.67
C THR A 793 8.30 18.31 -44.83
N VAL A 794 7.01 18.45 -44.56
CA VAL A 794 5.98 18.87 -45.52
C VAL A 794 5.57 20.29 -45.17
N SER A 795 5.78 21.23 -46.10
CA SER A 795 5.48 22.65 -45.88
C SER A 795 4.42 23.13 -46.86
N VAL A 796 3.44 23.87 -46.35
CA VAL A 796 2.36 24.47 -47.14
C VAL A 796 2.58 25.98 -47.23
N ARG A 797 2.58 26.50 -48.46
CA ARG A 797 2.66 27.94 -48.74
C ARG A 797 1.43 28.42 -49.50
N GLN A 798 0.87 29.55 -49.09
CA GLN A 798 -0.15 30.29 -49.83
C GLN A 798 0.51 31.52 -50.49
N GLY A 799 0.67 31.48 -51.82
CA GLY A 799 1.56 32.39 -52.52
C GLY A 799 3.00 32.33 -52.00
N ASP A 800 3.52 33.48 -51.54
CA ASP A 800 4.86 33.59 -50.97
C ASP A 800 4.89 33.43 -49.44
N VAL A 801 3.74 33.22 -48.81
CA VAL A 801 3.58 33.13 -47.35
C VAL A 801 3.60 31.68 -46.90
N PHE A 802 4.46 31.35 -45.93
CA PHE A 802 4.40 30.08 -45.21
C PHE A 802 3.18 30.06 -44.32
N VAL A 803 2.38 29.02 -44.44
CA VAL A 803 1.15 28.91 -43.67
C VAL A 803 1.28 27.85 -42.60
N ASP A 804 1.87 26.70 -42.93
CA ASP A 804 1.93 25.57 -42.01
C ASP A 804 3.05 24.58 -42.39
N VAL A 805 3.54 23.80 -41.43
CA VAL A 805 4.61 22.81 -41.59
C VAL A 805 4.32 21.58 -40.73
N VAL A 806 4.38 20.39 -41.32
CA VAL A 806 4.42 19.13 -40.57
C VAL A 806 5.75 18.43 -40.76
N THR A 807 6.27 17.87 -39.68
CA THR A 807 7.47 17.04 -39.62
C THR A 807 7.08 15.60 -39.33
N LEU A 808 7.60 14.68 -40.15
CA LEU A 808 7.38 13.24 -40.04
C LEU A 808 8.70 12.58 -39.65
N ASP A 809 8.77 12.00 -38.47
CA ASP A 809 9.99 11.33 -37.99
C ASP A 809 10.21 9.99 -38.70
N GLY A 810 11.46 9.71 -39.05
CA GLY A 810 11.87 8.39 -39.57
C GLY A 810 11.42 8.06 -41.00
N VAL A 811 10.62 8.91 -41.64
CA VAL A 811 10.07 8.66 -42.99
C VAL A 811 10.68 9.58 -44.03
N GLN A 812 11.01 9.04 -45.20
CA GLN A 812 11.54 9.79 -46.35
C GLN A 812 10.45 10.01 -47.41
N SER A 813 10.53 11.12 -48.14
CA SER A 813 9.47 11.53 -49.08
C SER A 813 9.19 10.51 -50.20
N ASN A 814 10.16 9.68 -50.57
CA ASN A 814 9.98 8.59 -51.53
C ASN A 814 9.06 7.47 -51.00
N ASP A 815 9.04 7.24 -49.69
CA ASP A 815 8.24 6.18 -49.07
C ASP A 815 6.78 6.63 -48.94
N LEU A 816 6.55 7.93 -48.73
CA LEU A 816 5.23 8.57 -48.79
C LEU A 816 4.57 8.36 -50.16
N LEU A 817 5.33 8.52 -51.26
CA LEU A 817 4.82 8.43 -52.63
C LEU A 817 4.55 6.99 -53.10
N ALA A 818 5.19 5.99 -52.49
CA ALA A 818 5.06 4.58 -52.87
C ALA A 818 3.79 3.91 -52.30
N ASN A 819 3.30 4.36 -51.15
CA ASN A 819 2.18 3.74 -50.42
C ASN A 819 0.81 4.36 -50.74
N GLY A 820 0.70 5.07 -51.87
CA GLY A 820 -0.57 5.65 -52.28
C GLY A 820 -0.91 6.90 -51.48
N LEU A 821 0.04 7.84 -51.36
CA LEU A 821 -0.30 9.26 -51.15
C LEU A 821 -1.42 9.59 -52.14
N ILE A 822 -2.67 9.67 -51.66
CA ILE A 822 -3.78 10.07 -52.51
C ILE A 822 -3.67 11.59 -52.69
N LEU A 823 -2.70 11.98 -53.50
CA LEU A 823 -2.78 13.15 -54.36
C LEU A 823 -3.92 12.87 -55.35
N SER A 824 -5.18 13.03 -54.92
CA SER A 824 -6.30 13.14 -55.88
C SER A 824 -6.48 14.57 -56.32
#